data_AF-A0AAD5M030-F1
#
_entry.id   AF-A0AAD5M030-F1
#
_cell.length_a   1.000
_cell.length_b   1.000
_cell.length_c   1.000
_cell.angle_alpha   90.00
_cell.angle_beta   90.00
_cell.angle_gamma   90.00
#
_symmetry.space_group_name_H-M   'P 1'
#
loop_
_entity.id
_entity.type
_entity.pdbx_description
1 polymer ?
#
loop_
_entity_poly.entity_id
_entity_poly.type
_entity_poly.pdbx_seq_one_letter_code
_entity_poly.pdbx_strand_id
1 'polypeptide(L)'
;MDGGGFTNDLVMQRMPADMEVKLLSTSAAPSTIRIRSEFPESWIVTLLDAEPLHFAVNKIVYQRIMGRSDGPFMRKHAVAEIMLEPPPVTKIRTKFPESWIVTSFDSGSNGEAVYQSLAPDTITSWVASAFAINENSGLGVAPSTSKLRVFRPFFIRLNLPYSVKRGEKFALQVLVFNYMEKEQDVTVTLKHDEGSGFDFLNKDGSVLKSRDSGERNYNTRVVSVLGGGVSKAVYFPIVPTEIGMVKLIVTAQATQAGDGVEEPLRVEPEGYRVDRNAPVVIELKNDDDFEKVVPLLWPNDVVKGSQKAHFELIGDIMGPVLSKIDDLVRMPYGCGEQNMLNFVPNIVVLRYLKATSRADPAIEAKAMKYMEAGYQRELNYRRLDNSFSAFGESDKSGSTWLTAFVVRSFAQARPYIFVDASVLTKSIAFLNGQQMETGAFAEHGEVHHKDMQGGASEGGIGLTAYVVVALLENGIRNDNGIAFLEKHLDDLKNDSYALAVTAYALRLANSEKKAEALEALEKLQMVDKDGTIHWSSSKGIDKSKDTTQYFYQPRPVDVETTGYVLLNYMLDGDTARGLPLVRWLTGQRNAYGGFSSTQDTVIALQALGSYAEHAYSPDTNATVTITNGADNHAFTVSAANAIVLQSYELPNIDSNVVIKASGKGTVFAQVSYSYHRNALRDDSPFFCSKDLKELRAGNRMQLDLCCNYTRSSGKSNMAVAEIDALTGFKFDEEEMGKLTSISDLQRVELDHDDTKMNLYFNPLGGSPVCLSLFSDLTYYVADQKPAQIVLFDYYNPEEQMKSSYSSRQSRSLSDTCPNCWSTGESHSPLPRGHSSSTTPTLQE
;
A
#
# COMPACT_ATOMS: atom_id res chain seq x y z
N MET A 1 -30.32 44.21 -46.04
CA MET A 1 -31.17 45.23 -45.40
C MET A 1 -31.18 44.90 -43.92
N ASP A 2 -30.06 45.06 -43.23
CA ASP A 2 -29.46 46.30 -42.68
C ASP A 2 -29.68 46.20 -41.15
N GLY A 3 -28.69 46.31 -40.26
CA GLY A 3 -27.39 46.95 -40.35
C GLY A 3 -27.33 48.11 -39.36
N GLY A 4 -26.50 47.98 -38.32
CA GLY A 4 -25.94 49.06 -37.47
C GLY A 4 -26.93 49.76 -36.52
N GLY A 5 -26.61 50.08 -35.26
CA GLY A 5 -25.34 50.24 -34.57
C GLY A 5 -25.38 51.59 -33.84
N PHE A 6 -25.23 51.60 -32.51
CA PHE A 6 -24.76 52.78 -31.77
C PHE A 6 -23.99 52.33 -30.51
N THR A 7 -22.82 52.96 -30.39
CA THR A 7 -21.78 52.91 -29.37
C THR A 7 -22.20 53.52 -28.02
N ASN A 8 -21.62 53.06 -26.92
CA ASN A 8 -21.12 53.94 -25.87
C ASN A 8 -20.11 53.25 -24.95
N ASP A 9 -18.96 53.90 -24.84
CA ASP A 9 -17.87 53.65 -23.90
C ASP A 9 -18.33 53.72 -22.44
N LEU A 10 -17.85 52.80 -21.61
CA LEU A 10 -17.78 53.02 -20.17
C LEU A 10 -16.40 52.62 -19.65
N VAL A 11 -15.64 53.65 -19.32
CA VAL A 11 -14.37 53.63 -18.61
C VAL A 11 -14.60 53.01 -17.22
N MET A 12 -14.04 51.82 -16.95
CA MET A 12 -13.86 51.34 -15.59
C MET A 12 -12.54 51.89 -15.03
N GLN A 13 -12.65 52.86 -14.12
CA GLN A 13 -11.56 53.24 -13.24
C GLN A 13 -11.30 52.12 -12.22
N ARG A 14 -10.03 51.72 -12.14
CA ARG A 14 -9.44 50.83 -11.11
C ARG A 14 -9.71 51.35 -9.70
N MET A 15 -10.07 50.44 -8.80
CA MET A 15 -9.89 50.58 -7.34
C MET A 15 -8.93 49.49 -6.84
N PRO A 16 -8.19 49.73 -5.74
CA PRO A 16 -6.91 49.10 -5.48
C PRO A 16 -7.03 47.69 -4.90
N ALA A 17 -6.12 46.82 -5.37
CA ALA A 17 -5.75 45.59 -4.71
C ALA A 17 -4.80 45.87 -3.53
N ASP A 18 -4.75 44.91 -2.61
CA ASP A 18 -3.74 44.71 -1.57
C ASP A 18 -3.94 45.49 -0.26
N MET A 19 -4.63 44.83 0.68
CA MET A 19 -4.50 45.11 2.11
C MET A 19 -3.64 44.01 2.74
N GLU A 20 -2.36 44.31 2.92
CA GLU A 20 -1.34 43.44 3.51
C GLU A 20 -1.41 43.56 5.04
N VAL A 21 -1.76 42.48 5.75
CA VAL A 21 -1.65 42.42 7.22
C VAL A 21 -0.33 41.71 7.57
N LYS A 22 0.72 42.49 7.82
CA LYS A 22 1.99 42.00 8.37
C LYS A 22 1.82 41.69 9.86
N LEU A 23 1.67 40.41 10.21
CA LEU A 23 1.83 39.92 11.58
C LEU A 23 3.32 39.61 11.84
N LEU A 24 4.02 40.51 12.52
CA LEU A 24 5.29 40.19 13.17
C LEU A 24 4.95 39.58 14.54
N SER A 25 4.87 38.24 14.60
CA SER A 25 4.76 37.53 15.87
C SER A 25 6.07 36.81 16.17
N THR A 26 6.72 37.24 17.24
CA THR A 26 7.78 36.52 17.95
C THR A 26 7.24 36.02 19.30
N SER A 27 6.16 35.22 19.30
CA SER A 27 5.85 34.39 20.47
C SER A 27 4.97 33.19 20.12
N ALA A 28 5.27 32.06 20.77
CA ALA A 28 4.49 30.84 20.71
C ALA A 28 3.22 30.99 21.58
N ALA A 29 2.10 31.36 20.96
CA ALA A 29 0.78 31.26 21.57
C ALA A 29 -0.19 30.60 20.57
N PRO A 30 -1.11 29.72 21.03
CA PRO A 30 -2.08 29.07 20.16
C PRO A 30 -3.08 30.08 19.59
N SER A 31 -3.22 30.11 18.26
CA SER A 31 -4.23 30.91 17.56
C SER A 31 -5.60 30.22 17.66
N THR A 32 -6.61 30.95 18.13
CA THR A 32 -8.00 30.48 18.23
C THR A 32 -8.78 30.93 17.00
N ILE A 33 -9.34 30.00 16.22
CA ILE A 33 -10.29 30.31 15.13
C ILE A 33 -11.70 30.27 15.74
N ARG A 34 -12.41 31.40 15.74
CA ARG A 34 -13.84 31.46 16.08
C ARG A 34 -14.64 31.70 14.80
N ILE A 35 -15.51 30.76 14.43
CA ILE A 35 -16.46 30.93 13.32
C ILE A 35 -17.79 31.34 13.96
N ARG A 36 -18.25 32.56 13.70
CA ARG A 36 -19.60 33.02 14.07
C ARG A 36 -20.49 33.03 12.84
N SER A 37 -21.72 32.58 12.99
CA SER A 37 -22.80 32.80 12.02
C SER A 37 -23.54 34.08 12.39
N GLU A 38 -23.47 35.12 11.57
CA GLU A 38 -24.52 36.16 11.50
C GLU A 38 -24.27 37.12 10.31
N PHE A 39 -25.31 37.31 9.48
CA PHE A 39 -25.55 38.51 8.66
C PHE A 39 -26.97 38.98 9.05
N PRO A 40 -27.27 40.29 9.22
CA PRO A 40 -27.13 41.27 8.15
C PRO A 40 -26.66 42.69 8.56
N GLU A 41 -26.40 43.49 7.52
CA GLU A 41 -26.22 44.95 7.43
C GLU A 41 -26.24 45.78 8.72
N SER A 42 -25.08 46.29 9.11
CA SER A 42 -24.82 47.70 9.48
C SER A 42 -23.51 47.80 10.25
N TRP A 43 -22.88 48.96 10.16
CA TRP A 43 -21.51 49.22 10.58
C TRP A 43 -21.39 49.12 12.10
N ILE A 44 -20.49 48.26 12.59
CA ILE A 44 -20.03 48.29 13.98
C ILE A 44 -18.51 48.15 14.01
N VAL A 45 -17.87 49.26 14.40
CA VAL A 45 -16.50 49.31 14.92
C VAL A 45 -16.54 48.67 16.31
N THR A 46 -15.76 47.62 16.54
CA THR A 46 -15.54 47.10 17.88
C THR A 46 -14.07 47.21 18.24
N LEU A 47 -13.77 48.19 19.10
CA LEU A 47 -12.54 48.31 19.88
C LEU A 47 -12.36 47.05 20.74
N LEU A 48 -11.18 46.44 20.68
CA LEU A 48 -10.72 45.49 21.69
C LEU A 48 -9.84 46.26 22.68
N ASP A 49 -10.36 46.39 23.90
CA ASP A 49 -9.58 46.80 25.07
C ASP A 49 -8.45 45.80 25.31
N ALA A 50 -7.23 46.28 25.22
CA ALA A 50 -6.08 45.68 25.87
C ALA A 50 -5.51 46.73 26.84
N GLU A 51 -5.50 46.42 28.13
CA GLU A 51 -4.79 47.24 29.12
C GLU A 51 -3.29 47.31 28.76
N PRO A 52 -2.65 48.47 28.97
CA PRO A 52 -1.31 48.74 28.47
C PRO A 52 -0.23 48.14 29.39
N LEU A 53 0.49 47.14 28.91
CA LEU A 53 1.82 46.81 29.41
C LEU A 53 2.82 47.82 28.83
N HIS A 54 3.41 48.63 29.72
CA HIS A 54 4.42 49.64 29.43
C HIS A 54 5.55 49.11 28.53
N PHE A 55 5.61 49.61 27.29
CA PHE A 55 6.86 49.68 26.54
C PHE A 55 7.45 51.08 26.66
N ALA A 56 8.69 51.11 27.15
CA ALA A 56 9.52 52.30 27.24
C ALA A 56 9.75 52.88 25.84
N VAL A 57 9.09 53.99 25.54
CA VAL A 57 9.47 54.86 24.44
C VAL A 57 10.81 55.50 24.81
N ASN A 58 11.85 55.26 24.00
CA ASN A 58 13.08 56.04 24.03
C ASN A 58 12.76 57.51 23.75
N LYS A 59 12.46 58.23 24.82
CA LYS A 59 12.35 59.69 24.83
C LYS A 59 13.78 60.21 24.78
N ILE A 60 14.18 60.77 23.64
CA ILE A 60 15.35 61.63 23.56
C ILE A 60 15.05 62.84 24.45
N VAL A 61 15.53 62.82 25.68
CA VAL A 61 15.48 63.95 26.60
C VAL A 61 16.75 64.78 26.37
N TYR A 62 16.61 65.88 25.62
CA TYR A 62 17.55 66.99 25.74
C TYR A 62 17.32 67.65 27.11
N GLN A 63 18.12 67.28 28.12
CA GLN A 63 18.21 68.04 29.35
C GLN A 63 19.26 69.14 29.18
N ARG A 64 18.77 70.38 29.05
CA ARG A 64 19.55 71.62 29.06
C ARG A 64 20.11 71.83 30.47
N ILE A 65 21.37 71.46 30.69
CA ILE A 65 22.09 71.84 31.90
C ILE A 65 22.56 73.30 31.72
N MET A 66 21.88 74.23 32.38
CA MET A 66 22.43 75.56 32.69
C MET A 66 23.11 75.47 34.06
N GLY A 67 24.44 75.58 34.08
CA GLY A 67 25.24 75.62 35.30
C GLY A 67 26.72 75.79 34.98
N ARG A 68 27.28 76.90 35.42
CA ARG A 68 28.61 77.47 35.08
C ARG A 68 29.73 76.86 35.95
N SER A 69 30.95 76.85 35.39
CA SER A 69 32.30 76.97 35.99
C SER A 69 33.24 75.74 36.04
N ASP A 70 34.33 75.88 35.26
CA ASP A 70 35.76 75.55 35.49
C ASP A 70 36.29 74.09 35.49
N GLY A 71 37.19 73.78 34.52
CA GLY A 71 38.18 72.69 34.58
C GLY A 71 38.32 71.82 33.31
N PRO A 72 39.54 71.31 32.95
CA PRO A 72 39.96 71.13 31.57
C PRO A 72 39.50 69.83 30.88
N PHE A 73 39.36 69.94 29.56
CA PHE A 73 39.01 68.90 28.58
C PHE A 73 39.92 67.67 28.64
N MET A 74 39.32 66.48 28.80
CA MET A 74 39.89 65.20 28.37
C MET A 74 38.94 64.56 27.35
N ARG A 75 39.35 64.51 26.08
CA ARG A 75 38.66 63.75 25.02
C ARG A 75 38.79 62.26 25.33
N LYS A 76 37.68 61.60 25.70
CA LYS A 76 37.55 60.13 25.60
C LYS A 76 36.90 59.79 24.26
N HIS A 77 37.61 59.05 23.41
CA HIS A 77 37.03 58.36 22.27
C HIS A 77 36.12 57.25 22.79
N ALA A 78 34.81 57.36 22.54
CA ALA A 78 33.88 56.27 22.73
C ALA A 78 33.91 55.39 21.47
N VAL A 79 34.46 54.19 21.58
CA VAL A 79 34.28 53.13 20.59
C VAL A 79 32.89 52.54 20.86
N ALA A 80 31.96 52.72 19.94
CA ALA A 80 30.68 52.04 20.00
C ALA A 80 30.87 50.58 19.57
N GLU A 81 30.87 49.65 20.52
CA GLU A 81 30.68 48.23 20.22
C GLU A 81 29.26 48.04 19.67
N ILE A 82 29.16 47.71 18.38
CA ILE A 82 27.91 47.24 17.78
C ILE A 82 27.67 45.84 18.33
N MET A 83 26.80 45.72 19.34
CA MET A 83 26.29 44.41 19.77
C MET A 83 25.42 43.85 18.64
N LEU A 84 25.98 42.92 17.85
CA LEU A 84 25.21 42.11 16.91
C LEU A 84 24.24 41.25 17.72
N GLU A 85 22.94 41.35 17.44
CA GLU A 85 21.95 40.42 17.99
C GLU A 85 22.34 38.98 17.63
N PRO A 86 22.24 38.02 18.56
CA PRO A 86 22.55 36.63 18.27
C PRO A 86 21.63 36.12 17.15
N PRO A 87 22.15 35.29 16.22
CA PRO A 87 21.34 34.73 15.15
C PRO A 87 20.14 33.98 15.72
N PRO A 88 18.97 34.02 15.05
CA PRO A 88 17.76 33.38 15.55
C PRO A 88 17.95 31.87 15.68
N VAL A 89 17.44 31.29 16.78
CA VAL A 89 17.50 29.85 17.04
C VAL A 89 16.74 29.09 15.95
N THR A 90 17.43 28.20 15.24
CA THR A 90 16.83 27.36 14.20
C THR A 90 15.92 26.30 14.82
N LYS A 91 14.62 26.40 14.55
CA LYS A 91 13.63 25.37 14.92
C LYS A 91 13.57 24.30 13.83
N ILE A 92 13.79 23.05 14.19
CA ILE A 92 13.66 21.89 13.29
C ILE A 92 12.17 21.51 13.18
N ARG A 93 11.71 21.39 11.94
CA ARG A 93 10.37 20.95 11.55
C ARG A 93 10.38 19.44 11.31
N THR A 94 9.43 18.74 11.91
CA THR A 94 9.39 17.26 11.89
C THR A 94 8.02 16.69 11.53
N LYS A 95 6.96 17.52 11.58
CA LYS A 95 5.57 17.06 11.37
C LYS A 95 5.00 17.53 10.03
N PHE A 96 5.03 16.64 9.03
CA PHE A 96 4.58 16.88 7.65
C PHE A 96 3.43 15.95 7.21
N PRO A 97 2.26 15.99 7.86
CA PRO A 97 1.13 15.17 7.45
C PRO A 97 0.50 15.69 6.15
N GLU A 98 -0.19 14.81 5.43
CA GLU A 98 -1.04 15.21 4.29
C GLU A 98 -2.40 15.77 4.74
N SER A 99 -2.94 15.24 5.84
CA SER A 99 -4.19 15.69 6.46
C SER A 99 -4.06 15.75 7.99
N TRP A 100 -4.79 16.66 8.63
CA TRP A 100 -4.83 16.80 10.09
C TRP A 100 -6.22 17.27 10.51
N ILE A 101 -6.60 17.04 11.77
CA ILE A 101 -7.95 17.32 12.31
C ILE A 101 -9.03 16.43 11.66
N VAL A 102 -8.76 15.13 11.51
CA VAL A 102 -9.79 14.14 11.17
C VAL A 102 -10.41 13.62 12.46
N THR A 103 -11.41 14.33 12.98
CA THR A 103 -12.00 14.06 14.31
C THR A 103 -13.44 14.57 14.39
N SER A 104 -14.22 14.07 15.35
CA SER A 104 -15.60 14.46 15.61
C SER A 104 -15.73 15.11 16.99
N PHE A 105 -16.66 16.05 17.11
CA PHE A 105 -16.94 16.77 18.36
C PHE A 105 -18.45 16.84 18.58
N ASP A 106 -18.87 16.74 19.85
CA ASP A 106 -20.22 17.09 20.25
C ASP A 106 -20.30 18.61 20.47
N SER A 107 -21.19 19.27 19.74
CA SER A 107 -21.44 20.71 19.84
C SER A 107 -22.32 21.10 21.03
N GLY A 108 -22.77 20.13 21.84
CA GLY A 108 -23.61 20.37 23.01
C GLY A 108 -24.95 21.04 22.68
N SER A 109 -25.63 21.51 23.73
CA SER A 109 -26.95 22.16 23.61
C SER A 109 -26.90 23.57 23.00
N ASN A 110 -25.74 24.22 22.99
CA ASN A 110 -25.51 25.54 22.40
C ASN A 110 -25.10 25.48 20.92
N GLY A 111 -24.88 24.29 20.36
CA GLY A 111 -24.51 24.12 18.96
C GLY A 111 -23.11 24.63 18.61
N GLU A 112 -22.22 24.75 19.59
CA GLU A 112 -20.84 25.24 19.40
C GLU A 112 -19.83 24.19 19.89
N ALA A 113 -18.93 23.77 19.00
CA ALA A 113 -17.75 22.97 19.33
C ALA A 113 -16.48 23.78 19.06
N VAL A 114 -15.57 23.82 20.03
CA VAL A 114 -14.27 24.51 19.90
C VAL A 114 -13.15 23.49 20.01
N TYR A 115 -12.31 23.44 18.99
CA TYR A 115 -11.11 22.60 18.97
C TYR A 115 -9.86 23.45 18.84
N GLN A 116 -8.87 23.17 19.70
CA GLN A 116 -7.58 23.81 19.66
C GLN A 116 -6.52 22.78 19.30
N SER A 117 -5.72 23.08 18.29
CA SER A 117 -4.60 22.24 17.88
C SER A 117 -3.50 23.08 17.27
N LEU A 118 -2.27 22.58 17.38
CA LEU A 118 -1.11 23.22 16.79
C LEU A 118 -1.04 22.84 15.31
N ALA A 119 -0.97 23.85 14.44
CA ALA A 119 -0.78 23.64 13.01
C ALA A 119 0.48 22.80 12.72
N PRO A 120 0.43 21.85 11.78
CA PRO A 120 1.61 21.08 11.41
C PRO A 120 2.71 21.99 10.83
N ASP A 121 3.93 21.46 10.78
CA ASP A 121 5.09 22.22 10.30
C ASP A 121 5.11 22.41 8.77
N THR A 122 4.12 21.83 8.06
CA THR A 122 3.93 21.97 6.61
C THR A 122 3.62 23.41 6.22
N ILE A 123 4.47 24.01 5.39
CA ILE A 123 4.25 25.34 4.81
C ILE A 123 3.29 25.17 3.63
N THR A 124 2.00 25.30 3.91
CA THR A 124 0.92 25.09 2.95
C THR A 124 -0.31 25.93 3.29
N SER A 125 -1.32 25.87 2.43
CA SER A 125 -2.67 26.31 2.78
C SER A 125 -3.54 25.11 3.11
N TRP A 126 -3.88 24.97 4.38
CA TRP A 126 -4.82 23.96 4.85
C TRP A 126 -6.25 24.39 4.52
N VAL A 127 -7.04 23.46 3.98
CA VAL A 127 -8.46 23.65 3.71
C VAL A 127 -9.24 22.84 4.74
N ALA A 128 -9.98 23.54 5.60
CA ALA A 128 -10.86 22.94 6.59
C ALA A 128 -12.28 22.82 6.01
N SER A 129 -12.77 21.60 5.93
CA SER A 129 -14.18 21.28 5.69
C SER A 129 -14.79 20.73 6.96
N ALA A 130 -16.10 20.95 7.14
CA ALA A 130 -16.84 20.45 8.29
C ALA A 130 -18.23 20.01 7.85
N PHE A 131 -18.74 18.99 8.53
CA PHE A 131 -20.14 18.58 8.45
C PHE A 131 -20.61 18.23 9.85
N ALA A 132 -21.90 18.42 10.11
CA ALA A 132 -22.55 18.11 11.38
C ALA A 132 -23.72 17.16 11.12
N ILE A 133 -23.99 16.29 12.07
CA ILE A 133 -25.15 15.38 12.05
C ILE A 133 -25.97 15.68 13.30
N ASN A 134 -27.27 15.88 13.13
CA ASN A 134 -28.21 16.09 14.23
C ASN A 134 -29.42 15.15 14.06
N GLU A 135 -29.94 14.60 15.16
CA GLU A 135 -31.05 13.64 15.12
C GLU A 135 -32.33 14.22 14.50
N ASN A 136 -32.58 15.53 14.65
CA ASN A 136 -33.78 16.18 14.15
C ASN A 136 -33.61 16.74 12.74
N SER A 137 -32.46 17.34 12.43
CA SER A 137 -32.22 18.03 11.15
C SER A 137 -31.34 17.26 10.15
N GLY A 138 -30.85 16.08 10.52
CA GLY A 138 -30.02 15.24 9.66
C GLY A 138 -28.61 15.78 9.45
N LEU A 139 -28.06 15.54 8.25
CA LEU A 139 -26.71 15.96 7.84
C LEU A 139 -26.72 17.41 7.34
N GLY A 140 -25.89 18.26 7.93
CA GLY A 140 -25.55 19.59 7.43
C GLY A 140 -24.09 19.66 7.03
N VAL A 141 -23.79 20.04 5.78
CA VAL A 141 -22.42 20.29 5.32
C VAL A 141 -22.17 21.79 5.36
N ALA A 142 -20.99 22.20 5.84
CA ALA A 142 -20.62 23.62 5.86
C ALA A 142 -20.67 24.18 4.41
N PRO A 143 -21.32 25.33 4.18
CA PRO A 143 -21.53 25.88 2.84
C PRO A 143 -20.24 26.36 2.16
N SER A 144 -19.16 26.53 2.93
CA SER A 144 -17.86 26.96 2.45
C SER A 144 -16.75 26.31 3.27
N THR A 145 -15.61 26.06 2.62
CA THR A 145 -14.39 25.65 3.31
C THR A 145 -13.63 26.86 3.85
N SER A 146 -12.98 26.70 4.99
CA SER A 146 -12.10 27.73 5.57
C SER A 146 -10.65 27.43 5.20
N LYS A 147 -9.86 28.46 4.91
CA LYS A 147 -8.45 28.31 4.50
C LYS A 147 -7.51 28.86 5.57
N LEU A 148 -6.63 28.02 6.11
CA LEU A 148 -5.55 28.42 7.03
C LEU A 148 -4.21 28.36 6.28
N ARG A 149 -3.61 29.53 6.04
CA ARG A 149 -2.27 29.60 5.43
C ARG A 149 -1.20 29.54 6.52
N VAL A 150 -0.41 28.46 6.53
CA VAL A 150 0.79 28.33 7.37
C VAL A 150 1.99 28.72 6.52
N PHE A 151 2.71 29.77 6.93
CA PHE A 151 3.78 30.34 6.12
C PHE A 151 4.92 30.90 6.97
N ARG A 152 6.16 30.71 6.50
CA ARG A 152 7.36 31.36 7.03
C ARG A 152 8.00 32.19 5.91
N PRO A 153 8.45 33.43 6.16
CA PRO A 153 9.13 34.23 5.14
C PRO A 153 10.48 33.65 4.68
N PHE A 154 11.09 32.82 5.50
CA PHE A 154 12.34 32.12 5.20
C PHE A 154 12.19 30.66 5.62
N PHE A 155 12.45 29.72 4.70
CA PHE A 155 12.35 28.29 4.97
C PHE A 155 13.13 27.46 3.96
N ILE A 156 13.38 26.21 4.31
CA ILE A 156 13.93 25.20 3.40
C ILE A 156 12.93 24.10 3.09
N ARG A 157 13.13 23.42 1.97
CA ARG A 157 12.40 22.21 1.59
C ARG A 157 13.37 21.20 1.00
N LEU A 158 13.24 19.93 1.40
CA LEU A 158 13.95 18.84 0.75
C LEU A 158 13.14 18.37 -0.45
N ASN A 159 13.79 18.22 -1.60
CA ASN A 159 13.20 17.60 -2.77
C ASN A 159 13.68 16.14 -2.83
N LEU A 160 12.88 15.23 -2.28
CA LEU A 160 13.20 13.81 -2.17
C LEU A 160 12.42 13.01 -3.22
N PRO A 161 13.03 11.97 -3.83
CA PRO A 161 12.28 10.97 -4.57
C PRO A 161 11.46 10.09 -3.62
N TYR A 162 10.47 9.37 -4.16
CA TYR A 162 9.70 8.38 -3.40
C TYR A 162 10.59 7.34 -2.71
N SER A 163 11.58 6.81 -3.43
CA SER A 163 12.63 5.93 -2.89
C SER A 163 13.95 6.06 -3.65
N VAL A 164 15.03 5.58 -3.02
CA VAL A 164 16.34 5.32 -3.63
C VAL A 164 16.81 3.93 -3.27
N LYS A 165 17.69 3.32 -4.05
CA LYS A 165 18.26 1.99 -3.70
C LYS A 165 19.59 2.15 -2.97
N ARG A 166 19.88 1.22 -2.06
CA ARG A 166 21.14 1.21 -1.30
C ARG A 166 22.35 1.25 -2.24
N GLY A 167 23.30 2.12 -1.93
CA GLY A 167 24.54 2.28 -2.69
C GLY A 167 24.42 3.09 -3.98
N GLU A 168 23.25 3.64 -4.31
CA GLU A 168 23.11 4.64 -5.38
C GLU A 168 23.64 5.99 -4.92
N LYS A 169 24.24 6.74 -5.84
CA LYS A 169 24.78 8.08 -5.55
C LYS A 169 23.72 9.11 -5.88
N PHE A 170 23.22 9.81 -4.88
CA PHE A 170 22.11 10.73 -5.00
C PHE A 170 22.56 12.15 -4.61
N ALA A 171 22.18 13.14 -5.40
CA ALA A 171 22.35 14.54 -5.00
C ALA A 171 21.08 15.05 -4.32
N LEU A 172 21.10 15.09 -2.98
CA LEU A 172 20.02 15.68 -2.20
C LEU A 172 19.87 17.16 -2.54
N GLN A 173 18.72 17.53 -3.10
CA GLN A 173 18.40 18.92 -3.42
C GLN A 173 17.64 19.57 -2.26
N VAL A 174 18.22 20.64 -1.73
CA VAL A 174 17.63 21.50 -0.70
C VAL A 174 17.26 22.83 -1.36
N LEU A 175 15.98 23.16 -1.36
CA LEU A 175 15.47 24.44 -1.86
C LEU A 175 15.39 25.44 -0.70
N VAL A 176 16.14 26.54 -0.81
CA VAL A 176 16.12 27.64 0.17
C VAL A 176 15.25 28.76 -0.39
N PHE A 177 14.17 29.09 0.32
CA PHE A 177 13.23 30.14 -0.06
C PHE A 177 13.44 31.39 0.79
N ASN A 178 13.56 32.55 0.12
CA ASN A 178 13.66 33.85 0.77
C ASN A 178 12.55 34.79 0.27
N TYR A 179 11.47 34.87 1.02
CA TYR A 179 10.37 35.83 0.84
C TYR A 179 10.58 37.13 1.63
N MET A 180 11.74 37.32 2.26
CA MET A 180 12.10 38.60 2.88
C MET A 180 12.50 39.62 1.80
N GLU A 181 12.53 40.91 2.14
CA GLU A 181 12.87 41.97 1.18
C GLU A 181 14.37 42.00 0.82
N LYS A 182 15.24 41.56 1.75
CA LYS A 182 16.69 41.62 1.59
C LYS A 182 17.28 40.27 1.19
N GLU A 183 18.33 40.34 0.39
CA GLU A 183 19.23 39.20 0.12
C GLU A 183 19.82 38.66 1.44
N GLN A 184 19.93 37.34 1.54
CA GLN A 184 20.47 36.64 2.70
C GLN A 184 21.60 35.72 2.27
N ASP A 185 22.75 35.83 2.96
CA ASP A 185 23.78 34.81 2.93
C ASP A 185 23.38 33.67 3.86
N VAL A 186 23.14 32.50 3.30
CA VAL A 186 22.59 31.33 4.00
C VAL A 186 23.63 30.24 4.08
N THR A 187 23.90 29.78 5.30
CA THR A 187 24.68 28.59 5.60
C THR A 187 23.73 27.40 5.74
N VAL A 188 23.73 26.50 4.76
CA VAL A 188 22.94 25.26 4.76
C VAL A 188 23.81 24.11 5.22
N THR A 189 23.36 23.33 6.21
CA THR A 189 24.10 22.25 6.83
C THR A 189 23.26 20.98 6.85
N LEU A 190 23.76 19.91 6.20
CA LEU A 190 23.24 18.55 6.34
C LEU A 190 24.04 17.83 7.43
N LYS A 191 23.35 17.38 8.48
CA LYS A 191 23.96 16.65 9.60
C LYS A 191 24.26 15.20 9.23
N HIS A 192 25.31 14.63 9.82
CA HIS A 192 25.74 13.24 9.69
C HIS A 192 26.25 12.76 11.06
N ASP A 193 25.40 12.08 11.81
CA ASP A 193 25.75 11.42 13.06
C ASP A 193 26.16 9.94 12.83
N GLU A 194 26.78 9.30 13.82
CA GLU A 194 26.96 7.84 13.80
C GLU A 194 25.60 7.14 13.64
N GLY A 195 25.50 6.21 12.67
CA GLY A 195 24.24 5.53 12.36
C GLY A 195 23.26 6.35 11.51
N SER A 196 23.71 7.42 10.84
CA SER A 196 22.84 8.18 9.93
C SER A 196 22.32 7.38 8.73
N GLY A 197 22.91 6.23 8.40
CA GLY A 197 22.47 5.39 7.28
C GLY A 197 22.84 5.92 5.88
N PHE A 198 23.73 6.92 5.78
CA PHE A 198 24.30 7.42 4.52
C PHE A 198 25.70 7.98 4.73
N ASP A 199 26.47 8.16 3.64
CA ASP A 199 27.76 8.84 3.64
C ASP A 199 27.83 9.97 2.61
N PHE A 200 28.69 10.96 2.84
CA PHE A 200 29.00 12.01 1.87
C PHE A 200 29.90 11.52 0.74
N LEU A 201 29.77 12.15 -0.44
CA LEU A 201 30.57 11.84 -1.62
C LEU A 201 31.58 12.95 -1.94
N ASN A 202 32.75 12.55 -2.43
CA ASN A 202 33.72 13.40 -3.12
C ASN A 202 33.33 13.59 -4.59
N LYS A 203 33.93 14.60 -5.26
CA LYS A 203 33.64 14.92 -6.67
C LYS A 203 33.97 13.77 -7.63
N ASP A 204 34.95 12.94 -7.30
CA ASP A 204 35.30 11.72 -8.04
C ASP A 204 34.31 10.56 -7.82
N GLY A 205 33.28 10.78 -6.99
CA GLY A 205 32.28 9.80 -6.62
C GLY A 205 32.76 8.79 -5.57
N SER A 206 33.94 8.97 -4.98
CA SER A 206 34.39 8.17 -3.84
C SER A 206 33.67 8.60 -2.55
N VAL A 207 33.49 7.66 -1.62
CA VAL A 207 32.98 7.99 -0.28
C VAL A 207 34.00 8.87 0.43
N LEU A 208 33.54 9.98 1.00
CA LEU A 208 34.36 10.89 1.78
C LEU A 208 34.76 10.19 3.08
N LYS A 209 35.93 9.52 3.07
CA LYS A 209 36.44 8.78 4.23
C LYS A 209 36.92 9.76 5.30
N SER A 210 36.29 9.69 6.48
CA SER A 210 36.68 10.40 7.71
C SER A 210 38.07 9.98 8.17
N ARG A 211 39.14 10.52 7.56
CA ARG A 211 40.51 10.11 7.90
C ARG A 211 41.50 11.20 8.27
N ASP A 212 41.11 12.47 8.34
CA ASP A 212 42.01 13.48 8.90
C ASP A 212 41.25 14.61 9.62
N SER A 213 41.55 14.77 10.91
CA SER A 213 41.07 15.81 11.86
C SER A 213 39.60 15.71 12.31
N GLY A 214 39.38 15.82 13.62
CA GLY A 214 38.14 15.44 14.31
C GLY A 214 36.86 16.07 13.77
N GLU A 215 35.79 15.27 13.84
CA GLU A 215 34.37 15.59 13.69
C GLU A 215 34.04 16.64 12.62
N ARG A 216 33.67 16.18 11.44
CA ARG A 216 32.62 16.87 10.68
C ARG A 216 31.44 15.94 10.53
N ASN A 217 30.65 15.88 11.61
CA ASN A 217 29.33 15.25 11.66
C ASN A 217 28.30 16.03 10.83
N TYR A 218 28.74 16.72 9.78
CA TYR A 218 27.96 17.62 8.96
C TYR A 218 28.71 18.06 7.70
N ASN A 219 27.96 18.42 6.65
CA ASN A 219 28.46 19.08 5.46
C ASN A 219 27.74 20.42 5.31
N THR A 220 28.48 21.48 4.98
CA THR A 220 27.98 22.85 4.96
C THR A 220 28.22 23.51 3.60
N ARG A 221 27.21 24.24 3.13
CA ARG A 221 27.23 25.03 1.89
C ARG A 221 26.78 26.45 2.19
N VAL A 222 27.50 27.45 1.69
CA VAL A 222 27.10 28.85 1.79
C VAL A 222 26.55 29.30 0.45
N VAL A 223 25.35 29.88 0.45
CA VAL A 223 24.70 30.42 -0.74
C VAL A 223 24.05 31.76 -0.45
N SER A 224 24.23 32.73 -1.35
CA SER A 224 23.42 33.94 -1.33
C SER A 224 22.07 33.71 -2.03
N VAL A 225 20.98 34.11 -1.38
CA VAL A 225 19.59 33.99 -1.86
C VAL A 225 18.94 35.38 -1.85
N LEU A 226 18.62 35.89 -3.04
CA LEU A 226 17.95 37.19 -3.22
C LEU A 226 16.61 37.23 -2.48
N GLY A 227 16.23 38.43 -2.04
CA GLY A 227 14.89 38.69 -1.49
C GLY A 227 13.81 38.73 -2.56
N GLY A 228 12.56 38.92 -2.14
CA GLY A 228 11.41 39.08 -3.04
C GLY A 228 10.73 37.78 -3.46
N GLY A 229 10.90 36.70 -2.68
CA GLY A 229 10.25 35.41 -2.95
C GLY A 229 11.03 34.51 -3.89
N VAL A 230 12.34 34.72 -3.99
CA VAL A 230 13.24 33.90 -4.82
C VAL A 230 13.67 32.64 -4.05
N SER A 231 13.89 31.56 -4.78
CA SER A 231 14.43 30.31 -4.24
C SER A 231 15.76 29.95 -4.89
N LYS A 232 16.65 29.31 -4.13
CA LYS A 232 17.91 28.76 -4.65
C LYS A 232 18.10 27.32 -4.23
N ALA A 233 18.51 26.47 -5.17
CA ALA A 233 18.82 25.07 -4.91
C ALA A 233 20.26 24.91 -4.40
N VAL A 234 20.42 24.08 -3.38
CA VAL A 234 21.70 23.64 -2.81
C VAL A 234 21.73 22.12 -2.85
N TYR A 235 22.85 21.53 -3.27
CA TYR A 235 22.95 20.08 -3.42
C TYR A 235 23.96 19.47 -2.45
N PHE A 236 23.59 18.31 -1.89
CA PHE A 236 24.44 17.46 -1.07
C PHE A 236 24.55 16.06 -1.69
N PRO A 237 25.69 15.76 -2.36
CA PRO A 237 25.99 14.42 -2.84
C PRO A 237 26.14 13.42 -1.68
N ILE A 238 25.27 12.41 -1.62
CA ILE A 238 25.25 11.35 -0.60
C ILE A 238 25.08 9.96 -1.23
N VAL A 239 25.46 8.93 -0.48
CA VAL A 239 25.17 7.53 -0.80
C VAL A 239 24.51 6.84 0.40
N PRO A 240 23.30 6.30 0.27
CA PRO A 240 22.66 5.54 1.35
C PRO A 240 23.37 4.21 1.58
N THR A 241 23.62 3.88 2.85
CA THR A 241 24.34 2.67 3.29
C THR A 241 23.43 1.67 3.99
N GLU A 242 22.30 2.12 4.54
CA GLU A 242 21.32 1.29 5.24
C GLU A 242 19.98 1.24 4.51
N ILE A 243 19.27 0.10 4.62
CA ILE A 243 17.94 -0.10 4.04
C ILE A 243 16.90 0.34 5.06
N GLY A 244 15.82 0.99 4.61
CA GLY A 244 14.73 1.47 5.46
C GLY A 244 14.56 2.98 5.39
N MET A 245 14.02 3.58 6.46
CA MET A 245 13.79 5.02 6.52
C MET A 245 15.02 5.73 7.11
N VAL A 246 15.84 6.30 6.24
CA VAL A 246 17.05 7.05 6.61
C VAL A 246 16.70 8.50 6.91
N LYS A 247 16.99 8.97 8.12
CA LYS A 247 16.63 10.33 8.54
C LYS A 247 17.60 11.37 8.00
N LEU A 248 17.08 12.38 7.29
CA LEU A 248 17.87 13.51 6.80
C LEU A 248 17.55 14.75 7.63
N ILE A 249 18.55 15.28 8.33
CA ILE A 249 18.43 16.49 9.14
C ILE A 249 19.20 17.62 8.46
N VAL A 250 18.47 18.61 7.93
CA VAL A 250 19.05 19.78 7.26
C VAL A 250 18.67 21.04 8.01
N THR A 251 19.63 21.95 8.18
CA THR A 251 19.43 23.27 8.77
C THR A 251 19.92 24.35 7.81
N ALA A 252 19.29 25.51 7.83
CA ALA A 252 19.70 26.68 7.07
C ALA A 252 19.68 27.89 7.99
N GLN A 253 20.82 28.55 8.12
CA GLN A 253 21.02 29.70 8.99
C GLN A 253 21.45 30.90 8.17
N ALA A 254 20.69 31.99 8.28
CA ALA A 254 21.04 33.32 7.81
C ALA A 254 21.25 34.26 9.01
N THR A 255 21.69 35.48 8.73
CA THR A 255 21.85 36.52 9.77
C THR A 255 20.53 36.86 10.45
N GLN A 256 19.44 36.91 9.69
CA GLN A 256 18.13 37.39 10.19
C GLN A 256 17.06 36.28 10.29
N ALA A 257 17.38 35.05 9.87
CA ALA A 257 16.42 33.95 9.83
C ALA A 257 17.11 32.58 9.94
N GLY A 258 16.36 31.57 10.33
CA GLY A 258 16.82 30.18 10.36
C GLY A 258 15.66 29.20 10.26
N ASP A 259 15.87 28.08 9.57
CA ASP A 259 14.90 26.98 9.43
C ASP A 259 15.62 25.63 9.39
N GLY A 260 14.97 24.58 9.87
CA GLY A 260 15.49 23.23 9.83
C GLY A 260 14.40 22.22 9.54
N VAL A 261 14.75 21.10 8.94
CA VAL A 261 13.84 20.03 8.53
C VAL A 261 14.46 18.67 8.85
N GLU A 262 13.66 17.78 9.44
CA GLU A 262 13.94 16.34 9.52
C GLU A 262 12.90 15.62 8.65
N GLU A 263 13.34 15.00 7.56
CA GLU A 263 12.49 14.16 6.71
C GLU A 263 13.15 12.79 6.46
N PRO A 264 12.37 11.70 6.42
CA PRO A 264 12.89 10.37 6.12
C PRO A 264 13.05 10.17 4.60
N LEU A 265 14.22 9.69 4.19
CA LEU A 265 14.48 9.13 2.86
C LEU A 265 14.21 7.62 2.89
N ARG A 266 13.31 7.15 2.03
CA ARG A 266 13.04 5.72 1.87
C ARG A 266 14.15 5.06 1.04
N VAL A 267 14.90 4.16 1.65
CA VAL A 267 15.96 3.39 1.02
C VAL A 267 15.53 1.95 0.82
N GLU A 268 15.45 1.51 -0.43
CA GLU A 268 15.05 0.17 -0.81
C GLU A 268 16.26 -0.73 -1.08
N PRO A 269 16.15 -2.03 -0.80
CA PRO A 269 17.16 -3.00 -1.18
C PRO A 269 17.22 -3.22 -2.69
N GLU A 270 18.37 -3.69 -3.17
CA GLU A 270 18.52 -4.23 -4.51
C GLU A 270 17.80 -5.59 -4.68
N GLY A 271 17.55 -6.01 -5.93
CA GLY A 271 16.95 -7.32 -6.25
C GLY A 271 15.43 -7.38 -6.09
N TYR A 272 14.90 -8.61 -5.89
CA TYR A 272 13.46 -8.88 -5.81
C TYR A 272 13.05 -9.33 -4.42
N ARG A 273 12.02 -8.69 -3.83
CA ARG A 273 11.42 -9.03 -2.53
C ARG A 273 10.75 -10.40 -2.58
N VAL A 274 11.16 -11.35 -1.75
CA VAL A 274 10.54 -12.66 -1.50
C VAL A 274 9.83 -12.65 -0.16
N ASP A 275 8.63 -13.21 -0.09
CA ASP A 275 7.86 -13.36 1.16
C ASP A 275 7.64 -14.84 1.48
N ARG A 276 7.59 -15.16 2.78
CA ARG A 276 7.43 -16.51 3.34
C ARG A 276 6.49 -16.47 4.53
N ASN A 277 5.75 -17.55 4.69
CA ASN A 277 4.88 -17.75 5.82
C ASN A 277 5.00 -19.19 6.34
N ALA A 278 5.12 -19.34 7.66
CA ALA A 278 5.18 -20.61 8.36
C ALA A 278 4.00 -20.70 9.37
N PRO A 279 2.89 -21.35 8.99
CA PRO A 279 1.70 -21.48 9.82
C PRO A 279 1.92 -22.46 10.99
N VAL A 280 1.31 -22.17 12.13
CA VAL A 280 1.34 -23.01 13.34
C VAL A 280 -0.03 -23.02 13.99
N VAL A 281 -0.71 -24.17 13.96
CA VAL A 281 -1.96 -24.37 14.71
C VAL A 281 -1.64 -24.98 16.06
N ILE A 282 -2.08 -24.32 17.12
CA ILE A 282 -1.84 -24.68 18.51
C ILE A 282 -3.17 -25.12 19.11
N GLU A 283 -3.26 -26.39 19.48
CA GLU A 283 -4.42 -26.93 20.19
C GLU A 283 -4.03 -27.27 21.62
N LEU A 284 -4.69 -26.61 22.56
CA LEU A 284 -4.44 -26.76 23.98
C LEU A 284 -5.65 -27.45 24.60
N LYS A 285 -5.43 -28.69 25.04
CA LYS A 285 -6.32 -29.39 25.95
C LYS A 285 -5.76 -29.15 27.36
N ASN A 286 -6.63 -28.98 28.36
CA ASN A 286 -6.21 -28.69 29.73
C ASN A 286 -5.02 -29.59 30.14
N ASP A 287 -3.92 -28.98 30.61
CA ASP A 287 -2.63 -29.59 31.01
C ASP A 287 -1.64 -30.00 29.90
N ASP A 288 -1.90 -29.75 28.61
CA ASP A 288 -0.90 -29.99 27.55
C ASP A 288 -0.01 -28.75 27.30
N ASP A 289 1.30 -28.90 27.49
CA ASP A 289 2.31 -27.93 27.06
C ASP A 289 2.64 -28.15 25.57
N PHE A 290 2.45 -27.13 24.74
CA PHE A 290 2.84 -27.15 23.32
C PHE A 290 4.21 -26.49 23.14
N GLU A 291 5.08 -27.11 22.33
CA GLU A 291 6.34 -26.51 21.90
C GLU A 291 6.60 -26.81 20.42
N LYS A 292 6.91 -25.77 19.63
CA LYS A 292 7.32 -25.90 18.23
C LYS A 292 8.44 -24.92 17.90
N VAL A 293 9.42 -25.41 17.15
CA VAL A 293 10.53 -24.59 16.64
C VAL A 293 10.31 -24.33 15.16
N VAL A 294 10.31 -23.06 14.77
CA VAL A 294 10.21 -22.63 13.37
C VAL A 294 11.57 -22.08 12.93
N PRO A 295 12.25 -22.73 11.96
CA PRO A 295 13.53 -22.24 11.45
C PRO A 295 13.33 -21.07 10.49
N LEU A 296 14.15 -20.03 10.62
CA LEU A 296 14.23 -18.94 9.65
C LEU A 296 15.28 -19.32 8.59
N LEU A 297 14.81 -19.71 7.40
CA LEU A 297 15.67 -20.22 6.33
C LEU A 297 15.99 -19.13 5.30
N TRP A 298 17.28 -18.80 5.16
CA TRP A 298 17.78 -17.79 4.24
C TRP A 298 18.60 -18.41 3.10
N PRO A 299 18.26 -18.18 1.83
CA PRO A 299 19.10 -18.58 0.69
C PRO A 299 20.48 -17.89 0.69
N ASN A 300 21.45 -18.50 0.00
CA ASN A 300 22.82 -17.96 -0.08
C ASN A 300 22.94 -16.65 -0.88
N ASP A 301 21.98 -16.35 -1.75
CA ASP A 301 21.93 -15.15 -2.61
C ASP A 301 21.02 -14.04 -2.06
N VAL A 302 20.72 -14.09 -0.76
CA VAL A 302 19.96 -13.04 -0.06
C VAL A 302 20.76 -11.75 -0.01
N VAL A 303 20.07 -10.64 -0.29
CA VAL A 303 20.58 -9.29 -0.12
C VAL A 303 20.67 -8.97 1.37
N LYS A 304 21.89 -8.82 1.89
CA LYS A 304 22.12 -8.59 3.32
C LYS A 304 21.41 -7.32 3.82
N GLY A 305 20.74 -7.40 4.97
CA GLY A 305 20.01 -6.30 5.59
C GLY A 305 18.59 -6.10 5.02
N SER A 306 18.17 -6.92 4.05
CA SER A 306 16.80 -6.89 3.52
C SER A 306 15.84 -7.83 4.25
N GLN A 307 16.37 -8.70 5.12
CA GLN A 307 15.59 -9.66 5.88
C GLN A 307 14.72 -8.96 6.92
N LYS A 308 13.44 -9.35 6.96
CA LYS A 308 12.46 -8.94 7.98
C LYS A 308 11.67 -10.17 8.39
N ALA A 309 11.31 -10.27 9.66
CA ALA A 309 10.49 -11.35 10.16
C ALA A 309 9.53 -10.82 11.24
N HIS A 310 8.33 -11.37 11.30
CA HIS A 310 7.32 -11.06 12.30
C HIS A 310 6.57 -12.33 12.70
N PHE A 311 6.12 -12.35 13.94
CA PHE A 311 5.24 -13.36 14.49
C PHE A 311 3.85 -12.79 14.63
N GLU A 312 2.85 -13.54 14.21
CA GLU A 312 1.44 -13.17 14.29
C GLU A 312 0.65 -14.25 15.02
N LEU A 313 -0.30 -13.82 15.84
CA LEU A 313 -1.11 -14.70 16.69
C LEU A 313 -2.57 -14.27 16.72
N ILE A 314 -3.47 -15.25 16.67
CA ILE A 314 -4.90 -15.02 16.72
C ILE A 314 -5.68 -16.22 17.27
N GLY A 315 -6.75 -15.96 18.02
CA GLY A 315 -7.58 -17.00 18.64
C GLY A 315 -8.71 -17.52 17.75
N ASP A 316 -8.81 -17.01 16.53
CA ASP A 316 -9.88 -17.35 15.60
C ASP A 316 -9.33 -17.60 14.19
N ILE A 317 -9.81 -18.65 13.54
CA ILE A 317 -9.31 -19.04 12.22
C ILE A 317 -9.67 -18.04 11.12
N MET A 318 -10.77 -17.32 11.26
CA MET A 318 -11.14 -16.23 10.37
C MET A 318 -10.43 -14.93 10.78
N GLY A 319 -9.76 -14.91 11.93
CA GLY A 319 -9.07 -13.77 12.45
C GLY A 319 -8.09 -13.08 11.48
N PRO A 320 -7.17 -13.78 10.78
CA PRO A 320 -6.25 -13.14 9.83
C PRO A 320 -7.02 -12.47 8.67
N VAL A 321 -8.10 -13.11 8.22
CA VAL A 321 -9.03 -12.61 7.19
C VAL A 321 -9.73 -11.34 7.69
N LEU A 322 -10.15 -11.31 8.96
CA LEU A 322 -10.79 -10.15 9.59
C LEU A 322 -9.83 -9.00 9.92
N SER A 323 -8.58 -9.31 10.27
CA SER A 323 -7.57 -8.28 10.54
C SER A 323 -7.20 -7.48 9.29
N LYS A 324 -7.38 -8.10 8.11
CA LYS A 324 -7.22 -7.49 6.78
C LYS A 324 -8.57 -7.30 6.10
N ILE A 325 -9.63 -7.10 6.88
CA ILE A 325 -10.97 -6.99 6.34
C ILE A 325 -11.07 -5.83 5.36
N ASP A 326 -10.36 -4.72 5.53
CA ASP A 326 -10.37 -3.62 4.55
C ASP A 326 -9.75 -4.00 3.20
N ASP A 327 -8.81 -4.96 3.19
CA ASP A 327 -8.21 -5.51 1.98
C ASP A 327 -9.05 -6.61 1.33
N LEU A 328 -9.98 -7.22 2.05
CA LEU A 328 -10.81 -8.30 1.53
C LEU A 328 -12.27 -7.87 1.27
N VAL A 329 -12.82 -7.03 2.14
CA VAL A 329 -14.02 -6.20 1.94
C VAL A 329 -13.59 -5.01 1.10
N ARG A 330 -13.40 -5.29 -0.19
CA ARG A 330 -13.10 -4.28 -1.22
C ARG A 330 -14.36 -3.94 -1.99
N MET A 331 -14.44 -2.68 -2.43
CA MET A 331 -15.46 -2.26 -3.36
C MET A 331 -15.25 -3.03 -4.67
N PRO A 332 -16.27 -3.74 -5.18
CA PRO A 332 -16.14 -4.43 -6.45
C PRO A 332 -15.86 -3.49 -7.62
N TYR A 333 -14.84 -3.82 -8.42
CA TYR A 333 -14.43 -3.08 -9.60
C TYR A 333 -14.08 -4.04 -10.74
N GLY A 334 -13.80 -3.46 -11.91
CA GLY A 334 -13.43 -4.24 -13.09
C GLY A 334 -14.62 -4.76 -13.89
N CYS A 335 -14.35 -5.77 -14.72
CA CYS A 335 -15.32 -6.52 -15.53
C CYS A 335 -16.17 -7.47 -14.66
N GLY A 336 -17.20 -8.15 -15.23
CA GLY A 336 -18.11 -8.99 -14.45
C GLY A 336 -17.42 -10.07 -13.60
N GLU A 337 -16.39 -10.70 -14.16
CA GLU A 337 -15.56 -11.66 -13.43
C GLU A 337 -14.87 -11.01 -12.22
N GLN A 338 -14.16 -9.90 -12.43
CA GLN A 338 -13.45 -9.12 -11.39
C GLN A 338 -14.37 -8.55 -10.32
N ASN A 339 -15.57 -8.14 -10.73
CA ASN A 339 -16.61 -7.66 -9.84
C ASN A 339 -17.04 -8.78 -8.89
N MET A 340 -17.29 -9.98 -9.41
CA MET A 340 -17.64 -11.14 -8.59
C MET A 340 -16.52 -11.57 -7.64
N LEU A 341 -15.25 -11.37 -8.00
CA LEU A 341 -14.09 -11.65 -7.12
C LEU A 341 -14.15 -10.87 -5.80
N ASN A 342 -14.55 -9.61 -5.92
CA ASN A 342 -14.63 -8.71 -4.79
C ASN A 342 -15.99 -8.82 -4.09
N PHE A 343 -17.04 -9.25 -4.80
CA PHE A 343 -18.39 -9.39 -4.26
C PHE A 343 -18.50 -10.54 -3.26
N VAL A 344 -18.02 -11.74 -3.60
CA VAL A 344 -18.26 -12.95 -2.78
C VAL A 344 -17.58 -12.92 -1.40
N PRO A 345 -16.34 -12.42 -1.23
CA PRO A 345 -15.72 -12.31 0.09
C PRO A 345 -16.55 -11.50 1.09
N ASN A 346 -17.28 -10.46 0.65
CA ASN A 346 -18.19 -9.69 1.50
C ASN A 346 -19.30 -10.57 2.10
N ILE A 347 -19.86 -11.50 1.32
CA ILE A 347 -20.91 -12.43 1.76
C ILE A 347 -20.36 -13.37 2.83
N VAL A 348 -19.20 -13.98 2.54
CA VAL A 348 -18.59 -15.01 3.40
C VAL A 348 -18.20 -14.41 4.75
N VAL A 349 -17.56 -13.24 4.73
CA VAL A 349 -17.15 -12.52 5.95
C VAL A 349 -18.37 -12.15 6.78
N LEU A 350 -19.41 -11.56 6.18
CA LEU A 350 -20.60 -11.14 6.91
C LEU A 350 -21.37 -12.33 7.49
N ARG A 351 -21.48 -13.43 6.73
CA ARG A 351 -22.09 -14.67 7.20
C ARG A 351 -21.41 -15.18 8.47
N TYR A 352 -20.09 -15.30 8.43
CA TYR A 352 -19.30 -15.75 9.58
C TYR A 352 -19.46 -14.83 10.79
N LEU A 353 -19.37 -13.51 10.60
CA LEU A 353 -19.49 -12.53 11.69
C LEU A 353 -20.88 -12.58 12.35
N LYS A 354 -21.94 -12.78 11.56
CA LYS A 354 -23.31 -12.95 12.09
C LYS A 354 -23.48 -14.26 12.82
N ALA A 355 -23.00 -15.37 12.26
CA ALA A 355 -23.12 -16.69 12.86
C ALA A 355 -22.38 -16.79 14.21
N THR A 356 -21.25 -16.08 14.35
CA THR A 356 -20.48 -16.03 15.61
C THR A 356 -20.93 -14.93 16.57
N SER A 357 -21.97 -14.14 16.23
CA SER A 357 -22.45 -12.99 17.01
C SER A 357 -21.37 -11.93 17.29
N ARG A 358 -20.50 -11.69 16.30
CA ARG A 358 -19.33 -10.79 16.38
C ARG A 358 -19.34 -9.69 15.31
N ALA A 359 -20.46 -9.47 14.62
CA ALA A 359 -20.58 -8.44 13.62
C ALA A 359 -20.50 -7.04 14.25
N ASP A 360 -19.47 -6.28 13.89
CA ASP A 360 -19.41 -4.84 14.15
C ASP A 360 -20.40 -4.13 13.19
N PRO A 361 -21.28 -3.25 13.69
CA PRO A 361 -22.26 -2.53 12.86
C PRO A 361 -21.64 -1.74 11.69
N ALA A 362 -20.44 -1.17 11.86
CA ALA A 362 -19.76 -0.42 10.81
C ALA A 362 -19.24 -1.34 9.70
N ILE A 363 -18.68 -2.49 10.07
CA ILE A 363 -18.20 -3.51 9.12
C ILE A 363 -19.39 -4.13 8.37
N GLU A 364 -20.48 -4.43 9.08
CA GLU A 364 -21.71 -4.92 8.48
C GLU A 364 -22.28 -3.93 7.45
N ALA A 365 -22.43 -2.66 7.83
CA ALA A 365 -22.91 -1.63 6.92
C ALA A 365 -22.01 -1.46 5.70
N LYS A 366 -20.68 -1.53 5.89
CA LYS A 366 -19.69 -1.45 4.80
C LYS A 366 -19.81 -2.65 3.84
N ALA A 367 -19.85 -3.86 4.37
CA ALA A 367 -20.00 -5.08 3.58
C ALA A 367 -21.32 -5.09 2.81
N MET A 368 -22.43 -4.68 3.44
CA MET A 368 -23.74 -4.54 2.77
C MET A 368 -23.69 -3.51 1.64
N LYS A 369 -23.13 -2.32 1.87
CA LYS A 369 -22.96 -1.30 0.83
C LYS A 369 -22.12 -1.79 -0.36
N TYR A 370 -21.06 -2.54 -0.10
CA TYR A 370 -20.20 -3.10 -1.15
C TYR A 370 -20.89 -4.23 -1.92
N MET A 371 -21.68 -5.07 -1.23
CA MET A 371 -22.53 -6.05 -1.90
C MET A 371 -23.58 -5.36 -2.78
N GLU A 372 -24.27 -4.32 -2.30
CA GLU A 372 -25.24 -3.58 -3.11
C GLU A 372 -24.59 -2.98 -4.37
N ALA A 373 -23.43 -2.33 -4.21
CA ALA A 373 -22.67 -1.78 -5.33
C ALA A 373 -22.23 -2.87 -6.32
N GLY A 374 -21.71 -4.00 -5.81
CA GLY A 374 -21.29 -5.13 -6.63
C GLY A 374 -22.44 -5.78 -7.38
N TYR A 375 -23.60 -5.94 -6.74
CA TYR A 375 -24.84 -6.43 -7.37
C TYR A 375 -25.27 -5.52 -8.52
N GLN A 376 -25.39 -4.20 -8.27
CA GLN A 376 -25.77 -3.23 -9.31
C GLN A 376 -24.77 -3.21 -10.47
N ARG A 377 -23.47 -3.31 -10.16
CA ARG A 377 -22.41 -3.36 -11.17
C ARG A 377 -22.50 -4.62 -12.02
N GLU A 378 -22.75 -5.77 -11.40
CA GLU A 378 -22.85 -7.07 -12.09
C GLU A 378 -24.00 -7.08 -13.10
N LEU A 379 -25.10 -6.38 -12.81
CA LEU A 379 -26.23 -6.26 -13.74
C LEU A 379 -25.85 -5.60 -15.08
N ASN A 380 -24.77 -4.81 -15.14
CA ASN A 380 -24.27 -4.25 -16.41
C ASN A 380 -23.62 -5.31 -17.30
N TYR A 381 -23.21 -6.44 -16.73
CA TYR A 381 -22.59 -7.57 -17.42
C TYR A 381 -23.60 -8.68 -17.75
N ARG A 382 -24.88 -8.45 -17.42
CA ARG A 382 -25.99 -9.29 -17.85
C ARG A 382 -26.33 -9.01 -19.32
N ARG A 383 -26.50 -10.07 -20.07
CA ARG A 383 -26.90 -10.06 -21.48
C ARG A 383 -28.42 -10.07 -21.67
N LEU A 384 -28.87 -9.79 -22.89
CA LEU A 384 -30.27 -9.78 -23.34
C LEU A 384 -30.96 -11.15 -23.18
N ASP A 385 -30.20 -12.25 -23.32
CA ASP A 385 -30.67 -13.61 -23.09
C ASP A 385 -30.68 -14.00 -21.59
N ASN A 386 -30.30 -13.07 -20.70
CA ASN A 386 -30.21 -13.20 -19.25
C ASN A 386 -29.04 -14.03 -18.71
N SER A 387 -28.08 -14.37 -19.56
CA SER A 387 -26.78 -14.89 -19.15
C SER A 387 -25.85 -13.76 -18.66
N PHE A 388 -24.74 -14.13 -18.01
CA PHE A 388 -23.66 -13.23 -17.63
C PHE A 388 -22.38 -13.57 -18.41
N SER A 389 -21.60 -12.55 -18.74
CA SER A 389 -20.26 -12.67 -19.34
C SER A 389 -19.34 -11.59 -18.77
N ALA A 390 -18.03 -11.65 -18.98
CA ALA A 390 -17.11 -10.68 -18.38
C ALA A 390 -17.38 -9.24 -18.85
N PHE A 391 -17.76 -9.04 -20.12
CA PHE A 391 -17.98 -7.72 -20.72
C PHE A 391 -19.41 -7.53 -21.26
N GLY A 392 -20.37 -8.32 -20.76
CA GLY A 392 -21.77 -8.26 -21.15
C GLY A 392 -21.97 -8.41 -22.66
N GLU A 393 -22.71 -7.49 -23.28
CA GLU A 393 -23.00 -7.56 -24.72
C GLU A 393 -21.79 -7.36 -25.64
N SER A 394 -20.63 -6.97 -25.11
CA SER A 394 -19.41 -6.88 -25.91
C SER A 394 -18.84 -8.26 -26.26
N ASP A 395 -19.17 -9.28 -25.46
CA ASP A 395 -18.77 -10.66 -25.73
C ASP A 395 -19.69 -11.29 -26.79
N LYS A 396 -19.28 -12.42 -27.37
CA LYS A 396 -20.09 -13.11 -28.38
C LYS A 396 -21.25 -13.93 -27.80
N SER A 397 -21.10 -14.42 -26.58
CA SER A 397 -22.05 -15.28 -25.87
C SER A 397 -21.87 -15.14 -24.36
N GLY A 398 -22.89 -15.51 -23.58
CA GLY A 398 -22.78 -15.65 -22.14
C GLY A 398 -22.17 -16.97 -21.70
N SER A 399 -21.48 -16.97 -20.57
CA SER A 399 -20.88 -18.19 -19.99
C SER A 399 -21.88 -18.91 -19.08
N THR A 400 -22.01 -20.22 -19.29
CA THR A 400 -22.79 -21.11 -18.42
C THR A 400 -22.19 -21.13 -17.01
N TRP A 401 -20.86 -21.27 -16.91
CA TRP A 401 -20.16 -21.28 -15.65
C TRP A 401 -20.31 -19.96 -14.88
N LEU A 402 -20.04 -18.82 -15.53
CA LEU A 402 -20.13 -17.50 -14.88
C LEU A 402 -21.57 -17.20 -14.46
N THR A 403 -22.55 -17.53 -15.30
CA THR A 403 -23.97 -17.37 -14.95
C THR A 403 -24.32 -18.21 -13.72
N ALA A 404 -23.85 -19.45 -13.63
CA ALA A 404 -24.06 -20.29 -12.44
C ALA A 404 -23.38 -19.71 -11.19
N PHE A 405 -22.16 -19.16 -11.32
CA PHE A 405 -21.45 -18.52 -10.22
C PHE A 405 -22.17 -17.26 -9.71
N VAL A 406 -22.68 -16.41 -10.62
CA VAL A 406 -23.47 -15.22 -10.28
C VAL A 406 -24.77 -15.62 -9.59
N VAL A 407 -25.52 -16.57 -10.15
CA VAL A 407 -26.78 -17.08 -9.58
C VAL A 407 -26.56 -17.65 -8.18
N ARG A 408 -25.49 -18.44 -7.98
CA ARG A 408 -25.11 -18.98 -6.67
C ARG A 408 -24.80 -17.86 -5.67
N SER A 409 -23.94 -16.92 -6.05
CA SER A 409 -23.50 -15.83 -5.18
C SER A 409 -24.63 -14.88 -4.81
N PHE A 410 -25.49 -14.53 -5.76
CA PHE A 410 -26.67 -13.70 -5.50
C PHE A 410 -27.64 -14.37 -4.53
N ALA A 411 -27.83 -15.70 -4.64
CA ALA A 411 -28.65 -16.44 -3.69
C ALA A 411 -28.10 -16.37 -2.27
N GLN A 412 -26.78 -16.50 -2.12
CA GLN A 412 -26.10 -16.39 -0.82
C GLN A 412 -26.14 -14.95 -0.26
N ALA A 413 -26.24 -13.92 -1.11
CA ALA A 413 -26.33 -12.52 -0.71
C ALA A 413 -27.76 -12.07 -0.31
N ARG A 414 -28.81 -12.76 -0.75
CA ARG A 414 -30.23 -12.43 -0.47
C ARG A 414 -30.58 -12.21 1.01
N PRO A 415 -29.98 -12.91 1.99
CA PRO A 415 -30.24 -12.64 3.41
C PRO A 415 -29.73 -11.28 3.89
N TYR A 416 -28.85 -10.63 3.14
CA TYR A 416 -28.17 -9.40 3.54
C TYR A 416 -28.59 -8.19 2.71
N ILE A 417 -28.79 -8.37 1.40
CA ILE A 417 -29.14 -7.27 0.47
C ILE A 417 -30.37 -7.62 -0.37
N PHE A 418 -31.02 -6.60 -0.91
CA PHE A 418 -32.10 -6.82 -1.88
C PHE A 418 -31.54 -7.32 -3.22
N VAL A 419 -31.99 -8.50 -3.63
CA VAL A 419 -31.69 -9.10 -4.94
C VAL A 419 -33.03 -9.37 -5.63
N ASP A 420 -33.24 -8.81 -6.82
CA ASP A 420 -34.46 -9.03 -7.59
C ASP A 420 -34.59 -10.51 -8.02
N ALA A 421 -35.65 -11.16 -7.53
CA ALA A 421 -35.96 -12.55 -7.85
C ALA A 421 -36.17 -12.80 -9.36
N SER A 422 -36.57 -11.77 -10.12
CA SER A 422 -36.75 -11.86 -11.57
C SER A 422 -35.42 -12.07 -12.30
N VAL A 423 -34.32 -11.52 -11.77
CA VAL A 423 -32.96 -11.71 -12.30
C VAL A 423 -32.58 -13.18 -12.15
N LEU A 424 -32.66 -13.71 -10.93
CA LEU A 424 -32.34 -15.11 -10.64
C LEU A 424 -33.17 -16.08 -11.49
N THR A 425 -34.50 -15.87 -11.52
CA THR A 425 -35.42 -16.76 -12.25
C THR A 425 -35.08 -16.82 -13.74
N LYS A 426 -34.79 -15.68 -14.37
CA LYS A 426 -34.46 -15.61 -15.80
C LYS A 426 -33.06 -16.19 -16.10
N SER A 427 -32.06 -15.92 -15.26
CA SER A 427 -30.73 -16.49 -15.43
C SER A 427 -30.70 -18.01 -15.18
N ILE A 428 -31.53 -18.51 -14.25
CA ILE A 428 -31.74 -19.95 -14.06
C ILE A 428 -32.44 -20.58 -15.26
N ALA A 429 -33.42 -19.89 -15.87
CA ALA A 429 -34.05 -20.36 -17.09
C ALA A 429 -33.03 -20.46 -18.25
N PHE A 430 -32.11 -19.50 -18.36
CA PHE A 430 -30.98 -19.60 -19.28
C PHE A 430 -30.11 -20.84 -18.99
N LEU A 431 -29.71 -21.07 -17.73
CA LEU A 431 -28.92 -22.24 -17.34
C LEU A 431 -29.61 -23.55 -17.73
N ASN A 432 -30.89 -23.71 -17.42
CA ASN A 432 -31.67 -24.88 -17.81
C ASN A 432 -31.72 -25.09 -19.33
N GLY A 433 -31.68 -24.00 -20.11
CA GLY A 433 -31.57 -24.05 -21.57
C GLY A 433 -30.21 -24.54 -22.08
N GLN A 434 -29.17 -24.57 -21.24
CA GLN A 434 -27.85 -25.13 -21.55
C GLN A 434 -27.73 -26.62 -21.23
N GLN A 435 -28.78 -27.24 -20.67
CA GLN A 435 -28.80 -28.66 -20.34
C GLN A 435 -29.04 -29.50 -21.60
N MET A 436 -28.16 -30.47 -21.84
CA MET A 436 -28.24 -31.43 -22.94
C MET A 436 -29.23 -32.55 -22.62
N GLU A 437 -29.66 -33.30 -23.65
CA GLU A 437 -30.54 -34.48 -23.49
C GLU A 437 -29.94 -35.56 -22.56
N THR A 438 -28.62 -35.61 -22.44
CA THR A 438 -27.91 -36.51 -21.52
C THR A 438 -28.08 -36.12 -20.05
N GLY A 439 -28.52 -34.89 -19.75
CA GLY A 439 -28.57 -34.30 -18.41
C GLY A 439 -27.35 -33.44 -18.07
N ALA A 440 -26.29 -33.47 -18.87
CA ALA A 440 -25.08 -32.66 -18.70
C ALA A 440 -25.31 -31.19 -19.10
N PHE A 441 -24.51 -30.27 -18.56
CA PHE A 441 -24.48 -28.86 -18.98
C PHE A 441 -23.26 -28.58 -19.87
N ALA A 442 -23.44 -27.74 -20.90
CA ALA A 442 -22.38 -27.32 -21.80
C ALA A 442 -21.97 -25.85 -21.58
N GLU A 443 -20.68 -25.56 -21.77
CA GLU A 443 -20.15 -24.18 -21.76
C GLU A 443 -20.17 -23.61 -23.19
N HIS A 444 -20.82 -22.46 -23.36
CA HIS A 444 -20.98 -21.77 -24.64
C HIS A 444 -20.34 -20.37 -24.66
N GLY A 445 -19.98 -19.83 -23.50
CA GLY A 445 -19.30 -18.54 -23.35
C GLY A 445 -17.80 -18.68 -23.12
N GLU A 446 -17.10 -17.55 -23.21
CA GLU A 446 -15.70 -17.46 -22.83
C GLU A 446 -15.60 -16.92 -21.40
N VAL A 447 -14.82 -17.60 -20.56
CA VAL A 447 -14.42 -17.12 -19.24
C VAL A 447 -12.97 -16.68 -19.34
N HIS A 448 -12.70 -15.40 -19.10
CA HIS A 448 -11.37 -14.82 -19.28
C HIS A 448 -10.42 -15.17 -18.13
N HIS A 449 -10.98 -15.44 -16.96
CA HIS A 449 -10.29 -15.97 -15.80
C HIS A 449 -10.53 -17.49 -15.70
N LYS A 450 -9.68 -18.30 -16.32
CA LYS A 450 -9.89 -19.76 -16.33
C LYS A 450 -9.73 -20.40 -14.95
N ASP A 451 -8.87 -19.84 -14.09
CA ASP A 451 -8.73 -20.29 -12.70
C ASP A 451 -9.98 -19.98 -11.87
N MET A 452 -10.83 -19.06 -12.35
CA MET A 452 -12.16 -18.85 -11.80
C MET A 452 -13.07 -20.02 -12.09
N GLN A 453 -12.83 -20.86 -13.08
CA GLN A 453 -13.64 -22.05 -13.31
C GLN A 453 -13.22 -23.23 -12.42
N GLY A 454 -12.08 -23.12 -11.72
CA GLY A 454 -11.52 -24.23 -10.98
C GLY A 454 -11.27 -25.45 -11.88
N GLY A 455 -11.47 -26.64 -11.33
CA GLY A 455 -11.47 -27.87 -12.13
C GLY A 455 -12.73 -28.06 -13.00
N ALA A 456 -13.70 -27.13 -12.99
CA ALA A 456 -14.87 -27.18 -13.88
C ALA A 456 -14.58 -26.63 -15.29
N SER A 457 -13.39 -26.06 -15.50
CA SER A 457 -12.91 -25.49 -16.77
C SER A 457 -12.92 -26.48 -17.95
N GLU A 458 -12.80 -27.79 -17.69
CA GLU A 458 -12.80 -28.82 -18.73
C GLU A 458 -14.22 -29.17 -19.25
N GLY A 459 -15.28 -28.59 -18.67
CA GLY A 459 -16.65 -28.93 -18.99
C GLY A 459 -17.07 -30.31 -18.47
N GLY A 460 -18.11 -30.89 -19.07
CA GLY A 460 -18.53 -32.27 -18.75
C GLY A 460 -19.08 -32.44 -17.33
N ILE A 461 -18.56 -33.42 -16.60
CA ILE A 461 -19.10 -33.81 -15.28
C ILE A 461 -18.84 -32.73 -14.22
N GLY A 462 -17.64 -32.12 -14.20
CA GLY A 462 -17.28 -31.07 -13.24
C GLY A 462 -18.16 -29.82 -13.38
N LEU A 463 -18.36 -29.33 -14.61
CA LEU A 463 -19.28 -28.22 -14.89
C LEU A 463 -20.73 -28.56 -14.53
N THR A 464 -21.18 -29.78 -14.86
CA THR A 464 -22.53 -30.24 -14.51
C THR A 464 -22.73 -30.25 -13.00
N ALA A 465 -21.77 -30.77 -12.24
CA ALA A 465 -21.81 -30.79 -10.78
C ALA A 465 -21.88 -29.36 -10.21
N TYR A 466 -21.06 -28.44 -10.75
CA TYR A 466 -21.04 -27.04 -10.34
C TYR A 466 -22.39 -26.34 -10.57
N VAL A 467 -22.98 -26.50 -11.76
CA VAL A 467 -24.30 -25.93 -12.09
C VAL A 467 -25.38 -26.52 -11.19
N VAL A 468 -25.35 -27.84 -10.95
CA VAL A 468 -26.30 -28.50 -10.04
C VAL A 468 -26.17 -27.96 -8.61
N VAL A 469 -24.97 -27.73 -8.09
CA VAL A 469 -24.75 -27.07 -6.78
C VAL A 469 -25.39 -25.68 -6.76
N ALA A 470 -25.14 -24.85 -7.79
CA ALA A 470 -25.71 -23.51 -7.88
C ALA A 470 -27.26 -23.52 -7.88
N LEU A 471 -27.88 -24.48 -8.59
CA LEU A 471 -29.32 -24.67 -8.60
C LEU A 471 -29.85 -25.12 -7.23
N LEU A 472 -29.20 -26.10 -6.60
CA LEU A 472 -29.61 -26.63 -5.30
C LEU A 472 -29.50 -25.58 -4.18
N GLU A 473 -28.44 -24.77 -4.16
CA GLU A 473 -28.29 -23.65 -3.22
C GLU A 473 -29.34 -22.54 -3.44
N ASN A 474 -29.92 -22.46 -4.65
CA ASN A 474 -31.08 -21.62 -4.95
C ASN A 474 -32.43 -22.29 -4.60
N GLY A 475 -32.42 -23.49 -4.04
CA GLY A 475 -33.63 -24.26 -3.72
C GLY A 475 -34.28 -24.93 -4.93
N ILE A 476 -33.56 -25.05 -6.05
CA ILE A 476 -34.06 -25.62 -7.31
C ILE A 476 -33.43 -26.99 -7.52
N ARG A 477 -34.28 -28.02 -7.53
CA ARG A 477 -33.86 -29.39 -7.79
C ARG A 477 -33.84 -29.66 -9.30
N ASN A 478 -32.73 -30.21 -9.80
CA ASN A 478 -32.59 -30.64 -11.21
C ASN A 478 -32.30 -32.15 -11.24
N ASP A 479 -33.35 -32.97 -11.36
CA ASP A 479 -33.23 -34.44 -11.30
C ASP A 479 -32.44 -35.03 -12.47
N ASN A 480 -32.50 -34.42 -13.67
CA ASN A 480 -31.74 -34.88 -14.83
C ASN A 480 -30.23 -34.72 -14.62
N GLY A 481 -29.80 -33.60 -14.05
CA GLY A 481 -28.40 -33.33 -13.70
C GLY A 481 -27.94 -34.24 -12.57
N ILE A 482 -28.77 -34.44 -11.53
CA ILE A 482 -28.47 -35.37 -10.43
C ILE A 482 -28.31 -36.80 -10.97
N ALA A 483 -29.25 -37.29 -11.79
CA ALA A 483 -29.18 -38.62 -12.40
C ALA A 483 -27.96 -38.78 -13.32
N PHE A 484 -27.58 -37.73 -14.05
CA PHE A 484 -26.35 -37.72 -14.83
C PHE A 484 -25.11 -37.89 -13.94
N LEU A 485 -25.03 -37.17 -12.82
CA LEU A 485 -23.92 -37.28 -11.87
C LEU A 485 -23.85 -38.66 -11.21
N GLU A 486 -25.00 -39.22 -10.81
CA GLU A 486 -25.09 -40.57 -10.25
C GLU A 486 -24.60 -41.63 -11.24
N LYS A 487 -24.98 -41.51 -12.51
CA LYS A 487 -24.60 -42.45 -13.57
C LYS A 487 -23.10 -42.44 -13.88
N HIS A 488 -22.45 -41.29 -13.79
CA HIS A 488 -21.03 -41.13 -14.15
C HIS A 488 -20.11 -41.07 -12.92
N LEU A 489 -20.62 -41.43 -11.73
CA LEU A 489 -19.82 -41.43 -10.50
C LEU A 489 -18.60 -42.36 -10.59
N ASP A 490 -18.76 -43.51 -11.25
CA ASP A 490 -17.68 -44.47 -11.48
C ASP A 490 -16.57 -43.94 -12.39
N ASP A 491 -16.87 -42.96 -13.25
CA ASP A 491 -15.91 -42.35 -14.17
C ASP A 491 -14.98 -41.36 -13.46
N LEU A 492 -15.35 -40.91 -12.25
CA LEU A 492 -14.64 -39.90 -11.47
C LEU A 492 -13.56 -40.47 -10.53
N LYS A 493 -13.30 -41.78 -10.57
CA LYS A 493 -12.40 -42.47 -9.63
C LYS A 493 -10.98 -41.90 -9.52
N ASN A 494 -10.50 -41.19 -10.54
CA ASN A 494 -9.16 -40.58 -10.59
C ASN A 494 -9.19 -39.04 -10.68
N ASP A 495 -10.37 -38.42 -10.64
CA ASP A 495 -10.55 -36.97 -10.73
C ASP A 495 -11.04 -36.41 -9.38
N SER A 496 -10.08 -36.11 -8.50
CA SER A 496 -10.32 -35.63 -7.14
C SER A 496 -11.25 -34.40 -7.11
N TYR A 497 -11.09 -33.49 -8.08
CA TYR A 497 -11.87 -32.26 -8.15
C TYR A 497 -13.34 -32.56 -8.50
N ALA A 498 -13.55 -33.19 -9.65
CA ALA A 498 -14.90 -33.44 -10.14
C ALA A 498 -15.66 -34.35 -9.16
N LEU A 499 -14.97 -35.28 -8.49
CA LEU A 499 -15.54 -36.11 -7.44
C LEU A 499 -15.93 -35.30 -6.19
N ALA A 500 -15.11 -34.34 -5.75
CA ALA A 500 -15.42 -33.50 -4.58
C ALA A 500 -16.68 -32.64 -4.79
N VAL A 501 -16.79 -31.98 -5.95
CA VAL A 501 -17.96 -31.17 -6.30
C VAL A 501 -19.19 -32.06 -6.50
N THR A 502 -19.02 -33.22 -7.14
CA THR A 502 -20.12 -34.19 -7.33
C THR A 502 -20.62 -34.74 -6.00
N ALA A 503 -19.73 -35.14 -5.09
CA ALA A 503 -20.11 -35.59 -3.76
C ALA A 503 -20.88 -34.50 -3.00
N TYR A 504 -20.43 -33.24 -3.09
CA TYR A 504 -21.14 -32.11 -2.50
C TYR A 504 -22.54 -31.92 -3.09
N ALA A 505 -22.66 -31.94 -4.43
CA ALA A 505 -23.92 -31.84 -5.14
C ALA A 505 -24.92 -32.96 -4.74
N LEU A 506 -24.45 -34.21 -4.73
CA LEU A 506 -25.26 -35.38 -4.36
C LEU A 506 -25.70 -35.34 -2.90
N ARG A 507 -24.86 -34.81 -2.00
CA ARG A 507 -25.22 -34.60 -0.59
C ARG A 507 -26.27 -33.51 -0.43
N LEU A 508 -26.11 -32.36 -1.08
CA LEU A 508 -27.13 -31.29 -1.10
C LEU A 508 -28.46 -31.79 -1.68
N ALA A 509 -28.40 -32.63 -2.70
CA ALA A 509 -29.58 -33.25 -3.32
C ALA A 509 -30.19 -34.39 -2.48
N ASN A 510 -29.57 -34.80 -1.39
CA ASN A 510 -29.95 -35.99 -0.61
C ASN A 510 -30.10 -37.26 -1.48
N SER A 511 -29.17 -37.47 -2.42
CA SER A 511 -29.13 -38.64 -3.31
C SER A 511 -28.85 -39.94 -2.54
N GLU A 512 -29.32 -41.08 -3.07
CA GLU A 512 -29.01 -42.41 -2.57
C GLU A 512 -27.51 -42.76 -2.72
N LYS A 513 -26.83 -42.16 -3.71
CA LYS A 513 -25.40 -42.36 -4.01
C LYS A 513 -24.46 -41.48 -3.19
N LYS A 514 -24.99 -40.63 -2.30
CA LYS A 514 -24.18 -39.67 -1.52
C LYS A 514 -23.09 -40.33 -0.66
N ALA A 515 -23.37 -41.50 -0.09
CA ALA A 515 -22.42 -42.23 0.76
C ALA A 515 -21.30 -42.86 -0.08
N GLU A 516 -21.66 -43.44 -1.23
CA GLU A 516 -20.72 -44.01 -2.20
C GLU A 516 -19.76 -42.94 -2.76
N ALA A 517 -20.29 -41.77 -3.09
CA ALA A 517 -19.49 -40.64 -3.57
C ALA A 517 -18.50 -40.14 -2.51
N LEU A 518 -18.92 -40.05 -1.24
CA LEU A 518 -18.05 -39.63 -0.14
C LEU A 518 -16.95 -40.67 0.13
N GLU A 519 -17.29 -41.97 0.12
CA GLU A 519 -16.31 -43.05 0.30
C GLU A 519 -15.28 -43.08 -0.85
N ALA A 520 -15.72 -42.85 -2.09
CA ALA A 520 -14.83 -42.73 -3.23
C ALA A 520 -13.88 -41.51 -3.09
N LEU A 521 -14.40 -40.38 -2.60
CA LEU A 521 -13.60 -39.18 -2.35
C LEU A 521 -12.56 -39.41 -1.26
N GLU A 522 -12.92 -40.06 -0.15
CA GLU A 522 -12.01 -40.35 0.98
C GLU A 522 -10.87 -41.29 0.58
N LYS A 523 -11.07 -42.16 -0.41
CA LYS A 523 -9.99 -43.02 -0.96
C LYS A 523 -8.88 -42.23 -1.67
N LEU A 524 -9.16 -40.99 -2.10
CA LEU A 524 -8.20 -40.11 -2.78
C LEU A 524 -7.47 -39.15 -1.82
N GLN A 525 -7.68 -39.28 -0.50
CA GLN A 525 -7.03 -38.41 0.48
C GLN A 525 -5.50 -38.56 0.46
N MET A 526 -4.79 -37.44 0.60
CA MET A 526 -3.34 -37.41 0.77
C MET A 526 -3.01 -36.96 2.19
N VAL A 527 -2.21 -37.76 2.89
CA VAL A 527 -1.77 -37.48 4.27
C VAL A 527 -0.32 -37.01 4.24
N ASP A 528 -0.08 -35.79 4.69
CA ASP A 528 1.25 -35.20 4.78
C ASP A 528 2.01 -35.68 6.02
N LYS A 529 3.33 -35.45 6.04
CA LYS A 529 4.22 -35.90 7.12
C LYS A 529 3.92 -35.27 8.48
N ASP A 530 3.33 -34.09 8.50
CA ASP A 530 2.89 -33.34 9.68
C ASP A 530 1.44 -33.67 10.09
N GLY A 531 0.81 -34.65 9.42
CA GLY A 531 -0.53 -35.13 9.74
C GLY A 531 -1.65 -34.26 9.17
N THR A 532 -1.34 -33.29 8.31
CA THR A 532 -2.37 -32.58 7.54
C THR A 532 -2.90 -33.45 6.41
N ILE A 533 -4.14 -33.19 5.99
CA ILE A 533 -4.81 -33.97 4.94
C ILE A 533 -5.29 -33.01 3.86
N HIS A 534 -5.06 -33.35 2.60
CA HIS A 534 -5.51 -32.59 1.44
C HIS A 534 -5.85 -33.51 0.27
N TRP A 535 -6.48 -32.93 -0.76
CA TRP A 535 -6.75 -33.58 -2.03
C TRP A 535 -5.97 -32.89 -3.12
N SER A 536 -5.45 -33.70 -4.05
CA SER A 536 -4.64 -33.20 -5.14
C SER A 536 -5.09 -33.83 -6.45
N SER A 537 -5.04 -33.07 -7.53
CA SER A 537 -5.36 -33.57 -8.87
C SER A 537 -4.14 -34.23 -9.53
N SER A 538 -4.33 -35.35 -10.23
CA SER A 538 -3.28 -35.95 -11.08
C SER A 538 -2.98 -35.10 -12.33
N LYS A 539 -3.83 -34.11 -12.63
CA LYS A 539 -3.65 -33.13 -13.69
C LYS A 539 -2.90 -31.91 -13.16
N GLY A 540 -1.70 -31.69 -13.69
CA GLY A 540 -0.80 -30.59 -13.30
C GLY A 540 0.63 -31.09 -13.09
N ILE A 541 1.61 -30.23 -13.38
CA ILE A 541 3.02 -30.58 -13.18
C ILE A 541 3.30 -30.58 -11.68
N ASP A 542 3.81 -31.70 -11.18
CA ASP A 542 4.31 -31.85 -9.81
C ASP A 542 5.41 -30.80 -9.59
N LYS A 543 5.08 -29.72 -8.90
CA LYS A 543 6.04 -28.64 -8.65
C LYS A 543 7.01 -29.13 -7.60
N SER A 544 8.30 -29.06 -7.91
CA SER A 544 9.34 -29.28 -6.92
C SER A 544 9.04 -28.45 -5.67
N LYS A 545 8.97 -29.08 -4.49
CA LYS A 545 8.99 -28.42 -3.17
C LYS A 545 10.36 -27.79 -2.91
N ASP A 546 10.93 -27.16 -3.93
CA ASP A 546 12.19 -26.46 -3.83
C ASP A 546 11.96 -25.25 -2.94
N THR A 547 12.36 -25.42 -1.69
CA THR A 547 12.34 -24.43 -0.60
C THR A 547 13.02 -23.10 -0.96
N THR A 548 13.74 -23.04 -2.09
CA THR A 548 14.35 -21.82 -2.64
C THR A 548 13.48 -21.11 -3.70
N GLN A 549 12.26 -21.58 -4.01
CA GLN A 549 11.33 -20.91 -4.93
C GLN A 549 10.47 -19.86 -4.24
N TYR A 550 10.42 -18.66 -4.82
CA TYR A 550 9.78 -17.43 -4.35
C TYR A 550 8.44 -17.55 -3.59
N PHE A 551 7.55 -18.44 -4.03
CA PHE A 551 6.31 -18.82 -3.37
C PHE A 551 6.11 -20.30 -3.72
N TYR A 552 5.95 -21.19 -2.73
CA TYR A 552 5.22 -22.42 -3.00
C TYR A 552 3.80 -22.12 -2.55
N GLN A 553 2.89 -21.85 -3.49
CA GLN A 553 1.47 -21.98 -3.22
C GLN A 553 1.04 -23.34 -3.77
N PRO A 554 0.13 -24.02 -3.08
CA PRO A 554 -0.48 -25.22 -3.63
C PRO A 554 -1.26 -24.83 -4.88
N ARG A 555 -1.53 -25.81 -5.74
CA ARG A 555 -2.36 -25.57 -6.92
C ARG A 555 -3.73 -25.04 -6.47
N PRO A 556 -4.27 -23.97 -7.08
CA PRO A 556 -5.59 -23.46 -6.72
C PRO A 556 -6.67 -24.57 -6.70
N VAL A 557 -6.61 -25.49 -7.66
CA VAL A 557 -7.52 -26.65 -7.72
C VAL A 557 -7.43 -27.56 -6.49
N ASP A 558 -6.25 -27.70 -5.87
CA ASP A 558 -6.06 -28.53 -4.67
C ASP A 558 -6.71 -27.85 -3.44
N VAL A 559 -6.59 -26.52 -3.35
CA VAL A 559 -7.25 -25.70 -2.31
C VAL A 559 -8.76 -25.72 -2.48
N GLU A 560 -9.26 -25.53 -3.69
CA GLU A 560 -10.70 -25.59 -3.98
C GLU A 560 -11.27 -26.99 -3.70
N THR A 561 -10.59 -28.05 -4.17
CA THR A 561 -10.99 -29.45 -3.92
C THR A 561 -11.06 -29.74 -2.42
N THR A 562 -10.00 -29.38 -1.69
CA THR A 562 -9.94 -29.57 -0.23
C THR A 562 -11.01 -28.73 0.49
N GLY A 563 -11.31 -27.54 -0.01
CA GLY A 563 -12.41 -26.69 0.47
C GLY A 563 -13.78 -27.34 0.27
N TYR A 564 -14.06 -27.94 -0.89
CA TYR A 564 -15.29 -28.71 -1.10
C TYR A 564 -15.38 -29.94 -0.19
N VAL A 565 -14.27 -30.65 0.05
CA VAL A 565 -14.26 -31.78 0.99
C VAL A 565 -14.59 -31.30 2.41
N LEU A 566 -14.01 -30.17 2.84
CA LEU A 566 -14.33 -29.57 4.13
C LEU A 566 -15.82 -29.17 4.20
N LEU A 567 -16.38 -28.55 3.16
CA LEU A 567 -17.81 -28.24 3.08
C LEU A 567 -18.68 -29.49 3.19
N ASN A 568 -18.27 -30.62 2.58
CA ASN A 568 -18.96 -31.90 2.76
C ASN A 568 -19.00 -32.30 4.24
N TYR A 569 -17.88 -32.26 4.96
CA TYR A 569 -17.87 -32.58 6.40
C TYR A 569 -18.68 -31.61 7.24
N MET A 570 -18.72 -30.33 6.87
CA MET A 570 -19.49 -29.32 7.60
C MET A 570 -21.01 -29.44 7.39
N LEU A 571 -21.48 -30.17 6.37
CA LEU A 571 -22.92 -30.50 6.27
C LEU A 571 -23.42 -31.34 7.47
N ASP A 572 -22.54 -32.12 8.12
CA ASP A 572 -22.86 -32.86 9.35
C ASP A 572 -22.27 -32.22 10.62
N GLY A 573 -21.57 -31.10 10.49
CA GLY A 573 -20.84 -30.47 11.61
C GLY A 573 -19.66 -31.30 12.13
N ASP A 574 -19.03 -32.15 11.31
CA ASP A 574 -17.93 -33.02 11.73
C ASP A 574 -16.59 -32.27 11.83
N THR A 575 -16.42 -31.51 12.91
CA THR A 575 -15.22 -30.68 13.16
C THR A 575 -13.97 -31.51 13.41
N ALA A 576 -14.10 -32.77 13.84
CA ALA A 576 -12.98 -33.67 14.09
C ALA A 576 -12.32 -34.11 12.79
N ARG A 577 -13.11 -34.54 11.79
CA ARG A 577 -12.57 -34.85 10.45
C ARG A 577 -12.18 -33.60 9.66
N GLY A 578 -12.83 -32.46 9.91
CA GLY A 578 -12.48 -31.20 9.25
C GLY A 578 -11.13 -30.62 9.69
N LEU A 579 -10.69 -30.85 10.92
CA LEU A 579 -9.52 -30.17 11.50
C LEU A 579 -8.20 -30.39 10.72
N PRO A 580 -7.82 -31.60 10.27
CA PRO A 580 -6.61 -31.78 9.45
C PRO A 580 -6.63 -31.01 8.13
N LEU A 581 -7.81 -30.86 7.50
CA LEU A 581 -7.99 -30.08 6.26
C LEU A 581 -7.87 -28.59 6.54
N VAL A 582 -8.44 -28.16 7.66
CA VAL A 582 -8.38 -26.77 8.13
C VAL A 582 -6.94 -26.34 8.41
N ARG A 583 -6.16 -27.21 9.07
CA ARG A 583 -4.72 -26.99 9.29
C ARG A 583 -3.98 -26.85 7.96
N TRP A 584 -4.27 -27.74 6.99
CA TRP A 584 -3.68 -27.64 5.66
C TRP A 584 -4.04 -26.33 4.98
N LEU A 585 -5.33 -26.01 4.82
CA LEU A 585 -5.86 -24.81 4.16
C LEU A 585 -5.31 -23.53 4.81
N THR A 586 -5.28 -23.45 6.13
CA THR A 586 -4.72 -22.27 6.83
C THR A 586 -3.25 -22.07 6.45
N GLY A 587 -2.52 -23.16 6.24
CA GLY A 587 -1.14 -23.09 5.82
C GLY A 587 -0.90 -22.72 4.36
N GLN A 588 -1.95 -22.71 3.54
CA GLN A 588 -1.87 -22.32 2.13
C GLN A 588 -2.21 -20.83 1.91
N ARG A 589 -2.57 -20.09 2.97
CA ARG A 589 -2.96 -18.69 2.86
C ARG A 589 -1.79 -17.80 2.46
N ASN A 590 -2.07 -16.84 1.62
CA ASN A 590 -1.14 -15.78 1.24
C ASN A 590 -1.09 -14.68 2.32
N ALA A 591 -0.13 -13.76 2.18
CA ALA A 591 0.07 -12.66 3.13
C ALA A 591 -1.13 -11.71 3.23
N TYR A 592 -2.08 -11.72 2.30
CA TYR A 592 -3.26 -10.86 2.28
C TYR A 592 -4.53 -11.55 2.82
N GLY A 593 -4.42 -12.79 3.32
CA GLY A 593 -5.55 -13.55 3.86
C GLY A 593 -6.37 -14.34 2.83
N GLY A 594 -6.02 -14.25 1.55
CA GLY A 594 -6.59 -15.07 0.45
C GLY A 594 -5.71 -16.28 0.10
N PHE A 595 -6.00 -16.93 -1.02
CA PHE A 595 -5.27 -18.09 -1.55
C PHE A 595 -4.62 -17.77 -2.91
N SER A 596 -4.38 -18.74 -3.78
CA SER A 596 -3.60 -18.56 -5.01
C SER A 596 -4.44 -18.06 -6.19
N SER A 597 -5.74 -18.34 -6.24
CA SER A 597 -6.68 -17.77 -7.22
C SER A 597 -7.93 -17.17 -6.55
N THR A 598 -9.00 -17.02 -7.32
CA THR A 598 -10.32 -16.64 -6.80
C THR A 598 -11.13 -17.79 -6.27
N GLN A 599 -11.35 -18.87 -7.04
CA GLN A 599 -12.34 -19.86 -6.62
C GLN A 599 -11.87 -20.58 -5.38
N ASP A 600 -10.59 -20.89 -5.34
CA ASP A 600 -9.97 -21.45 -4.16
C ASP A 600 -10.10 -20.51 -2.96
N THR A 601 -9.93 -19.20 -3.13
CA THR A 601 -10.15 -18.21 -2.07
C THR A 601 -11.61 -18.20 -1.63
N VAL A 602 -12.57 -18.13 -2.56
CA VAL A 602 -13.99 -18.10 -2.26
C VAL A 602 -14.43 -19.38 -1.53
N ILE A 603 -14.11 -20.54 -2.08
CA ILE A 603 -14.51 -21.84 -1.53
C ILE A 603 -13.76 -22.13 -0.23
N ALA A 604 -12.47 -21.84 -0.13
CA ALA A 604 -11.71 -22.05 1.11
C ALA A 604 -12.18 -21.10 2.21
N LEU A 605 -12.46 -19.83 1.92
CA LEU A 605 -13.03 -18.92 2.92
C LEU A 605 -14.43 -19.36 3.34
N GLN A 606 -15.26 -19.81 2.40
CA GLN A 606 -16.59 -20.35 2.71
C GLN A 606 -16.48 -21.61 3.60
N ALA A 607 -15.55 -22.51 3.29
CA ALA A 607 -15.31 -23.74 4.04
C ALA A 607 -14.74 -23.47 5.44
N LEU A 608 -13.76 -22.57 5.55
CA LEU A 608 -13.17 -22.13 6.82
C LEU A 608 -14.19 -21.38 7.67
N GLY A 609 -15.03 -20.54 7.05
CA GLY A 609 -16.15 -19.88 7.71
C GLY A 609 -17.14 -20.89 8.25
N SER A 610 -17.59 -21.85 7.42
CA SER A 610 -18.50 -22.91 7.84
C SER A 610 -17.92 -23.81 8.92
N TYR A 611 -16.61 -24.08 8.90
CA TYR A 611 -15.93 -24.78 9.98
C TYR A 611 -15.90 -23.96 11.26
N ALA A 612 -15.56 -22.68 11.16
CA ALA A 612 -15.51 -21.78 12.29
C ALA A 612 -16.89 -21.62 12.96
N GLU A 613 -17.99 -21.62 12.18
CA GLU A 613 -19.37 -21.66 12.70
C GLU A 613 -19.61 -22.86 13.65
N HIS A 614 -19.03 -24.04 13.35
CA HIS A 614 -19.21 -25.26 14.14
C HIS A 614 -18.14 -25.47 15.22
N ALA A 615 -16.93 -24.95 15.00
CA ALA A 615 -15.77 -25.11 15.89
C ALA A 615 -15.62 -23.98 16.91
N TYR A 616 -16.40 -22.90 16.77
CA TYR A 616 -16.35 -21.75 17.67
C TYR A 616 -16.56 -22.16 19.13
N SER A 617 -15.63 -21.77 20.00
CA SER A 617 -15.72 -21.96 21.44
C SER A 617 -15.53 -20.62 22.17
N PRO A 618 -16.45 -20.23 23.06
CA PRO A 618 -16.33 -19.00 23.87
C PRO A 618 -15.33 -19.14 25.03
N ASP A 619 -14.73 -20.31 25.24
CA ASP A 619 -13.88 -20.62 26.40
C ASP A 619 -12.37 -20.55 26.12
N THR A 620 -11.94 -19.99 24.98
CA THR A 620 -10.51 -19.89 24.64
C THR A 620 -9.79 -19.00 25.66
N ASN A 621 -8.78 -19.56 26.31
CA ASN A 621 -7.86 -18.86 27.22
C ASN A 621 -6.47 -19.50 27.13
N ALA A 622 -5.60 -18.91 26.32
CA ALA A 622 -4.29 -19.44 25.99
C ALA A 622 -3.21 -18.37 26.17
N THR A 623 -2.07 -18.78 26.70
CA THR A 623 -0.84 -17.97 26.73
C THR A 623 0.15 -18.55 25.75
N VAL A 624 0.67 -17.72 24.85
CA VAL A 624 1.66 -18.13 23.85
C VAL A 624 2.91 -17.28 24.04
N THR A 625 4.04 -17.94 24.23
CA THR A 625 5.33 -17.30 24.46
C THR A 625 6.25 -17.62 23.29
N ILE A 626 6.82 -16.58 22.69
CA ILE A 626 7.83 -16.70 21.64
C ILE A 626 9.21 -16.38 22.18
N THR A 627 10.21 -17.14 21.77
CA THR A 627 11.61 -16.88 22.06
C THR A 627 12.40 -16.81 20.76
N ASN A 628 13.15 -15.74 20.56
CA ASN A 628 13.98 -15.48 19.38
C ASN A 628 15.35 -14.97 19.84
N GLY A 629 16.32 -15.87 19.97
CA GLY A 629 17.61 -15.54 20.57
C GLY A 629 17.47 -15.22 22.06
N ALA A 630 17.84 -14.00 22.47
CA ALA A 630 17.69 -13.51 23.84
C ALA A 630 16.31 -12.90 24.12
N ASP A 631 15.55 -12.58 23.07
CA ASP A 631 14.25 -11.93 23.21
C ASP A 631 13.16 -12.94 23.52
N ASN A 632 12.27 -12.54 24.44
CA ASN A 632 11.14 -13.33 24.88
C ASN A 632 9.90 -12.43 24.96
N HIS A 633 8.82 -12.85 24.32
CA HIS A 633 7.56 -12.10 24.28
C HIS A 633 6.38 -13.04 24.53
N ALA A 634 5.42 -12.63 25.36
CA ALA A 634 4.25 -13.41 25.72
C ALA A 634 2.97 -12.72 25.26
N PHE A 635 2.09 -13.49 24.66
CA PHE A 635 0.77 -13.10 24.19
C PHE A 635 -0.30 -13.82 25.01
N THR A 636 -1.42 -13.14 25.22
CA THR A 636 -2.60 -13.72 25.86
C THR A 636 -3.78 -13.68 24.89
N VAL A 637 -4.39 -14.83 24.67
CA VAL A 637 -5.57 -15.00 23.81
C VAL A 637 -6.73 -15.44 24.68
N SER A 638 -7.79 -14.66 24.65
CA SER A 638 -9.04 -14.84 25.39
C SER A 638 -10.24 -14.72 24.44
N ALA A 639 -11.44 -15.06 24.90
CA ALA A 639 -12.65 -14.84 24.12
C ALA A 639 -12.84 -13.38 23.67
N ALA A 640 -12.38 -12.41 24.45
CA ALA A 640 -12.54 -10.98 24.17
C ALA A 640 -11.64 -10.46 23.05
N ASN A 641 -10.47 -11.08 22.84
CA ASN A 641 -9.50 -10.67 21.82
C ASN A 641 -9.20 -11.79 20.80
N ALA A 642 -10.06 -12.82 20.71
CA ALA A 642 -9.88 -13.96 19.82
C ALA A 642 -9.79 -13.56 18.34
N ILE A 643 -10.46 -12.49 17.93
CA ILE A 643 -10.45 -11.95 16.55
C ILE A 643 -9.40 -10.85 16.33
N VAL A 644 -8.65 -10.47 17.36
CA VAL A 644 -7.63 -9.41 17.27
C VAL A 644 -6.30 -10.05 16.88
N LEU A 645 -5.78 -9.66 15.72
CA LEU A 645 -4.45 -10.07 15.29
C LEU A 645 -3.41 -9.37 16.14
N GLN A 646 -2.63 -10.15 16.87
CA GLN A 646 -1.47 -9.67 17.62
C GLN A 646 -0.23 -9.92 16.77
N SER A 647 0.63 -8.92 16.61
CA SER A 647 1.84 -9.01 15.77
C SER A 647 3.06 -8.52 16.53
N TYR A 648 4.21 -9.13 16.29
CA TYR A 648 5.48 -8.80 16.92
C TYR A 648 6.62 -8.94 15.91
N GLU A 649 7.39 -7.87 15.74
CA GLU A 649 8.58 -7.87 14.87
C GLU A 649 9.71 -8.67 15.54
N LEU A 650 10.28 -9.63 14.82
CA LEU A 650 11.35 -10.49 15.31
C LEU A 650 12.70 -9.80 15.12
N PRO A 651 13.39 -9.41 16.19
CA PRO A 651 14.63 -8.62 16.08
C PRO A 651 15.83 -9.44 15.63
N ASN A 652 15.86 -10.75 15.93
CA ASN A 652 17.00 -11.62 15.63
C ASN A 652 16.69 -12.56 14.46
N ILE A 653 17.05 -12.12 13.26
CA ILE A 653 16.87 -12.89 12.01
C ILE A 653 17.77 -14.12 11.91
N ASP A 654 18.83 -14.22 12.72
CA ASP A 654 19.78 -15.35 12.70
C ASP A 654 19.37 -16.51 13.62
N SER A 655 18.38 -16.29 14.48
CA SER A 655 17.89 -17.28 15.44
C SER A 655 16.54 -17.85 15.03
N ASN A 656 16.34 -19.14 15.29
CA ASN A 656 15.03 -19.77 15.11
C ASN A 656 14.01 -19.19 16.10
N VAL A 657 12.73 -19.35 15.78
CA VAL A 657 11.62 -18.94 16.65
C VAL A 657 11.13 -20.16 17.40
N VAL A 658 11.21 -20.12 18.74
CA VAL A 658 10.62 -21.16 19.61
C VAL A 658 9.28 -20.65 20.09
N ILE A 659 8.21 -21.41 19.83
CA ILE A 659 6.84 -21.10 20.22
C ILE A 659 6.44 -22.07 21.31
N LYS A 660 6.09 -21.56 22.49
CA LYS A 660 5.55 -22.33 23.61
C LYS A 660 4.15 -21.88 23.92
N ALA A 661 3.23 -22.78 24.24
CA ALA A 661 1.87 -22.40 24.58
C ALA A 661 1.26 -23.29 25.67
N SER A 662 0.42 -22.70 26.50
CA SER A 662 -0.33 -23.38 27.57
C SER A 662 -1.70 -22.75 27.78
N GLY A 663 -2.64 -23.50 28.35
CA GLY A 663 -4.02 -23.07 28.60
C GLY A 663 -5.06 -23.96 27.95
N LYS A 664 -6.14 -23.37 27.43
CA LYS A 664 -7.29 -24.06 26.83
C LYS A 664 -7.73 -23.38 25.54
N GLY A 665 -8.02 -24.18 24.52
CA GLY A 665 -8.60 -23.73 23.26
C GLY A 665 -7.64 -23.86 22.07
N THR A 666 -8.04 -23.32 20.93
CA THR A 666 -7.25 -23.36 19.70
C THR A 666 -6.77 -21.96 19.35
N VAL A 667 -5.48 -21.84 19.05
CA VAL A 667 -4.84 -20.59 18.64
C VAL A 667 -4.11 -20.82 17.32
N PHE A 668 -4.19 -19.84 16.42
CA PHE A 668 -3.54 -19.84 15.13
C PHE A 668 -2.38 -18.84 15.20
N ALA A 669 -1.17 -19.34 15.00
CA ALA A 669 0.04 -18.55 14.94
C ALA A 669 0.66 -18.65 13.54
N GLN A 670 1.42 -17.65 13.15
CA GLN A 670 2.23 -17.74 11.94
C GLN A 670 3.52 -16.93 12.08
N VAL A 671 4.61 -17.45 11.52
CA VAL A 671 5.89 -16.75 11.40
C VAL A 671 6.05 -16.34 9.95
N SER A 672 5.93 -15.04 9.69
CA SER A 672 6.05 -14.47 8.35
C SER A 672 7.38 -13.73 8.20
N TYR A 673 8.08 -13.94 7.10
CA TYR A 673 9.38 -13.33 6.86
C TYR A 673 9.61 -13.00 5.40
N SER A 674 10.36 -11.93 5.13
CA SER A 674 10.61 -11.41 3.78
C SER A 674 12.08 -11.03 3.59
N TYR A 675 12.60 -11.14 2.38
CA TYR A 675 14.01 -10.85 2.04
C TYR A 675 14.17 -10.58 0.55
N HIS A 676 15.24 -9.93 0.10
CA HIS A 676 15.50 -9.70 -1.33
C HIS A 676 16.55 -10.63 -1.91
N ARG A 677 16.47 -10.94 -3.21
CA ARG A 677 17.43 -11.79 -3.94
C ARG A 677 17.86 -11.14 -5.26
N ASN A 678 19.09 -11.42 -5.68
CA ASN A 678 19.64 -10.92 -6.94
C ASN A 678 19.45 -11.86 -8.14
N ALA A 679 19.26 -13.16 -7.89
CA ALA A 679 19.13 -14.15 -8.96
C ALA A 679 17.66 -14.35 -9.37
N LEU A 680 17.45 -14.40 -10.68
CA LEU A 680 16.20 -14.74 -11.33
C LEU A 680 16.20 -16.24 -11.68
N ARG A 681 15.05 -16.91 -11.61
CA ARG A 681 14.90 -18.27 -12.16
C ARG A 681 14.46 -18.20 -13.62
N ASP A 682 15.04 -19.07 -14.45
CA ASP A 682 14.92 -19.06 -15.91
C ASP A 682 13.68 -19.78 -16.49
N ASP A 683 12.92 -20.54 -15.69
CA ASP A 683 11.68 -21.20 -16.15
C ASP A 683 10.48 -20.28 -15.94
N SER A 684 10.30 -19.33 -16.86
CA SER A 684 9.20 -18.36 -16.86
C SER A 684 8.18 -18.69 -17.97
N PRO A 685 6.87 -18.72 -17.67
CA PRO A 685 5.82 -18.92 -18.66
C PRO A 685 5.58 -17.70 -19.56
N PHE A 686 6.19 -16.57 -19.24
CA PHE A 686 6.18 -15.37 -20.06
C PHE A 686 7.59 -15.07 -20.57
N PHE A 687 7.68 -14.37 -21.71
CA PHE A 687 8.92 -13.78 -22.21
C PHE A 687 8.68 -12.32 -22.60
N CYS A 688 9.56 -11.43 -22.17
CA CYS A 688 9.53 -10.01 -22.52
C CYS A 688 10.90 -9.61 -23.07
N SER A 689 10.94 -9.16 -24.32
CA SER A 689 12.11 -8.44 -24.83
C SER A 689 12.07 -6.99 -24.34
N LYS A 690 13.25 -6.45 -24.04
CA LYS A 690 13.44 -5.11 -23.49
C LYS A 690 14.55 -4.41 -24.26
N ASP A 691 14.27 -3.22 -24.78
CA ASP A 691 15.28 -2.33 -25.35
C ASP A 691 15.14 -0.93 -24.75
N LEU A 692 16.21 -0.46 -24.10
CA LEU A 692 16.24 0.85 -23.46
C LEU A 692 17.04 1.82 -24.34
N LYS A 693 16.40 2.92 -24.70
CA LYS A 693 16.98 4.02 -25.48
C LYS A 693 17.09 5.28 -24.62
N GLU A 694 18.29 5.84 -24.55
CA GLU A 694 18.54 7.14 -23.94
C GLU A 694 18.23 8.26 -24.95
N LEU A 695 17.27 9.12 -24.61
CA LEU A 695 16.85 10.28 -25.40
C LEU A 695 17.25 11.58 -24.69
N ARG A 696 17.31 12.69 -25.43
CA ARG A 696 17.60 14.04 -24.88
C ARG A 696 18.85 14.05 -23.99
N ALA A 697 19.95 13.50 -24.51
CA ALA A 697 21.19 13.30 -23.76
C ALA A 697 20.95 12.56 -22.43
N GLY A 698 20.07 11.54 -22.42
CA GLY A 698 19.68 10.69 -21.27
C GLY A 698 18.87 11.36 -20.17
N ASN A 699 18.33 12.55 -20.39
CA ASN A 699 17.32 13.13 -19.51
C ASN A 699 15.93 12.51 -19.73
N ARG A 700 15.76 11.72 -20.80
CA ARG A 700 14.55 10.95 -21.07
C ARG A 700 14.94 9.53 -21.45
N MET A 701 14.20 8.56 -20.93
CA MET A 701 14.36 7.14 -21.26
C MET A 701 13.15 6.68 -22.05
N GLN A 702 13.39 5.89 -23.09
CA GLN A 702 12.36 5.13 -23.78
C GLN A 702 12.64 3.64 -23.60
N LEU A 703 11.76 2.92 -22.91
CA LEU A 703 11.79 1.47 -22.77
C LEU A 703 10.80 0.85 -23.76
N ASP A 704 11.32 0.20 -24.80
CA ASP A 704 10.52 -0.62 -25.71
C ASP A 704 10.41 -2.03 -25.12
N LEU A 705 9.18 -2.44 -24.80
CA LEU A 705 8.86 -3.70 -24.15
C LEU A 705 7.92 -4.51 -25.05
N CYS A 706 8.27 -5.76 -25.36
CA CYS A 706 7.40 -6.69 -26.08
C CYS A 706 7.25 -7.98 -25.30
N CYS A 707 6.03 -8.28 -24.86
CA CYS A 707 5.75 -9.41 -23.98
C CYS A 707 4.82 -10.44 -24.64
N ASN A 708 5.12 -11.73 -24.46
CA ASN A 708 4.29 -12.84 -24.91
C ASN A 708 4.27 -13.99 -23.90
N TYR A 709 3.35 -14.92 -24.10
CA TYR A 709 3.21 -16.14 -23.32
C TYR A 709 3.84 -17.33 -24.06
N THR A 710 4.67 -18.11 -23.36
CA THR A 710 5.56 -19.11 -23.97
C THR A 710 5.12 -20.56 -23.72
N ARG A 711 4.14 -20.81 -22.85
CA ARG A 711 3.64 -22.18 -22.60
C ARG A 711 2.80 -22.71 -23.77
N SER A 712 2.78 -24.03 -23.90
CA SER A 712 2.04 -24.76 -24.93
C SER A 712 0.51 -24.66 -24.82
N SER A 713 -0.02 -24.14 -23.71
CA SER A 713 -1.45 -23.87 -23.45
C SER A 713 -2.04 -22.73 -24.30
N GLY A 714 -1.24 -22.05 -25.12
CA GLY A 714 -1.68 -21.17 -26.20
C GLY A 714 -1.89 -19.71 -25.82
N LYS A 715 -2.42 -19.42 -24.62
CA LYS A 715 -2.56 -18.07 -24.03
C LYS A 715 -2.58 -18.11 -22.50
N SER A 716 -2.12 -17.04 -21.86
CA SER A 716 -2.35 -16.76 -20.42
C SER A 716 -3.81 -16.35 -20.17
N ASN A 717 -4.18 -16.12 -18.91
CA ASN A 717 -5.33 -15.28 -18.57
C ASN A 717 -4.93 -13.79 -18.69
N MET A 718 -5.69 -12.88 -18.07
CA MET A 718 -5.28 -11.47 -17.92
C MET A 718 -3.90 -11.39 -17.25
N ALA A 719 -2.97 -10.65 -17.84
CA ALA A 719 -1.61 -10.51 -17.31
C ALA A 719 -1.36 -9.08 -16.84
N VAL A 720 -0.54 -8.91 -15.81
CA VAL A 720 -0.15 -7.59 -15.28
C VAL A 720 1.36 -7.45 -15.30
N ALA A 721 1.86 -6.37 -15.91
CA ALA A 721 3.25 -5.97 -15.78
C ALA A 721 3.38 -4.81 -14.79
N GLU A 722 4.13 -5.01 -13.73
CA GLU A 722 4.62 -3.98 -12.84
C GLU A 722 6.04 -3.59 -13.27
N ILE A 723 6.23 -2.30 -13.55
CA ILE A 723 7.48 -1.78 -14.11
C ILE A 723 7.93 -0.59 -13.29
N ASP A 724 9.07 -0.74 -12.62
CA ASP A 724 9.72 0.38 -11.94
C ASP A 724 10.46 1.25 -12.95
N ALA A 725 10.45 2.58 -12.75
CA ALA A 725 11.39 3.47 -13.41
C ALA A 725 12.80 3.30 -12.81
N LEU A 726 13.83 3.75 -13.55
CA LEU A 726 15.16 3.89 -12.96
C LEU A 726 15.13 4.99 -11.89
N THR A 727 15.82 4.79 -10.76
CA THR A 727 15.79 5.75 -9.65
C THR A 727 16.10 7.17 -10.12
N GLY A 728 15.22 8.12 -9.82
CA GLY A 728 15.35 9.52 -10.24
C GLY A 728 14.61 9.86 -11.54
N PHE A 729 13.98 8.88 -12.20
CA PHE A 729 13.07 9.08 -13.32
C PHE A 729 11.61 8.89 -12.87
N LYS A 730 10.70 9.61 -13.52
CA LYS A 730 9.24 9.43 -13.40
C LYS A 730 8.66 9.14 -14.77
N PHE A 731 7.63 8.30 -14.84
CA PHE A 731 6.92 8.03 -16.08
C PHE A 731 6.17 9.27 -16.59
N ASP A 732 6.12 9.43 -17.91
CA ASP A 732 5.44 10.55 -18.57
C ASP A 732 3.92 10.29 -18.64
N GLU A 733 3.16 11.06 -17.86
CA GLU A 733 1.70 10.95 -17.76
C GLU A 733 1.00 11.24 -19.12
N GLU A 734 1.57 12.12 -19.95
CA GLU A 734 0.98 12.46 -21.25
C GLU A 734 1.14 11.32 -22.26
N GLU A 735 2.29 10.61 -22.23
CA GLU A 735 2.53 9.45 -23.09
C GLU A 735 1.71 8.23 -22.65
N MET A 736 1.39 8.10 -21.36
CA MET A 736 0.51 7.04 -20.85
C MET A 736 -0.86 7.06 -21.55
N GLY A 737 -1.43 8.24 -21.83
CA GLY A 737 -2.72 8.37 -22.52
C GLY A 737 -2.74 7.78 -23.93
N LYS A 738 -1.58 7.51 -24.54
CA LYS A 738 -1.49 6.85 -25.86
C LYS A 738 -1.53 5.34 -25.74
N LEU A 739 -1.10 4.78 -24.60
CA LEU A 739 -1.08 3.34 -24.36
C LEU A 739 -2.49 2.75 -24.30
N THR A 740 -3.50 3.52 -23.87
CA THR A 740 -4.91 3.09 -23.84
C THR A 740 -5.52 2.85 -25.23
N SER A 741 -4.81 3.21 -26.31
CA SER A 741 -5.23 2.90 -27.69
C SER A 741 -4.84 1.49 -28.15
N ILE A 742 -3.98 0.78 -27.40
CA ILE A 742 -3.55 -0.57 -27.70
C ILE A 742 -4.67 -1.54 -27.33
N SER A 743 -5.21 -2.29 -28.30
CA SER A 743 -6.36 -3.18 -28.09
C SER A 743 -6.13 -4.28 -27.06
N ASP A 744 -4.87 -4.72 -26.90
CA ASP A 744 -4.49 -5.77 -25.94
C ASP A 744 -4.13 -5.23 -24.55
N LEU A 745 -4.28 -3.91 -24.32
CA LEU A 745 -4.03 -3.26 -23.04
C LEU A 745 -5.34 -2.71 -22.49
N GLN A 746 -5.78 -3.23 -21.35
CA GLN A 746 -7.03 -2.84 -20.70
C GLN A 746 -6.89 -1.54 -19.92
N ARG A 747 -5.76 -1.37 -19.21
CA ARG A 747 -5.55 -0.27 -18.28
C ARG A 747 -4.08 0.00 -18.05
N VAL A 748 -3.78 1.25 -17.72
CA VAL A 748 -2.48 1.69 -17.22
C VAL A 748 -2.71 2.50 -15.96
N GLU A 749 -1.90 2.28 -14.94
CA GLU A 749 -1.89 3.05 -13.71
C GLU A 749 -0.46 3.45 -13.35
N LEU A 750 -0.32 4.63 -12.76
CA LEU A 750 0.91 5.09 -12.13
C LEU A 750 0.75 5.01 -10.62
N ASP A 751 1.82 4.58 -9.96
CA ASP A 751 1.88 4.43 -8.51
C ASP A 751 3.25 4.92 -8.00
N HIS A 752 3.37 5.12 -6.69
CA HIS A 752 4.61 5.50 -6.02
C HIS A 752 5.18 6.83 -6.54
N ASP A 753 4.33 7.87 -6.67
CA ASP A 753 4.75 9.19 -7.19
C ASP A 753 5.31 9.11 -8.63
N ASP A 754 4.61 8.34 -9.46
CA ASP A 754 4.88 8.08 -10.89
C ASP A 754 6.20 7.34 -11.18
N THR A 755 6.81 6.72 -10.17
CA THR A 755 8.02 5.91 -10.34
C THR A 755 7.72 4.44 -10.62
N LYS A 756 6.45 4.02 -10.56
CA LYS A 756 6.00 2.67 -10.91
C LYS A 756 4.83 2.74 -11.88
N MET A 757 4.85 1.91 -12.91
CA MET A 757 3.77 1.77 -13.88
C MET A 757 3.21 0.34 -13.84
N ASN A 758 1.89 0.24 -13.71
CA ASN A 758 1.16 -1.02 -13.75
C ASN A 758 0.39 -1.11 -15.08
N LEU A 759 0.69 -2.12 -15.88
CA LEU A 759 0.09 -2.39 -17.19
C LEU A 759 -0.80 -3.63 -17.11
N TYR A 760 -2.07 -3.50 -17.47
CA TYR A 760 -3.04 -4.60 -17.46
C TYR A 760 -3.31 -5.07 -18.88
N PHE A 761 -2.85 -6.27 -19.23
CA PHE A 761 -2.99 -6.88 -20.54
C PHE A 761 -4.21 -7.79 -20.61
N ASN A 762 -4.86 -7.82 -21.78
CA ASN A 762 -5.69 -8.95 -22.18
C ASN A 762 -4.85 -10.25 -22.23
N PRO A 763 -5.50 -11.44 -22.29
CA PRO A 763 -4.82 -12.73 -22.48
C PRO A 763 -3.67 -12.70 -23.48
N LEU A 764 -2.43 -12.81 -22.97
CA LEU A 764 -1.22 -12.81 -23.80
C LEU A 764 -1.07 -14.18 -24.46
N GLY A 765 -0.95 -14.19 -25.78
CA GLY A 765 -0.66 -15.40 -26.55
C GLY A 765 0.80 -15.51 -26.96
N GLY A 766 1.07 -16.41 -27.92
CA GLY A 766 2.41 -16.52 -28.52
C GLY A 766 2.84 -15.28 -29.30
N SER A 767 1.89 -14.48 -29.81
CA SER A 767 2.16 -13.20 -30.46
C SER A 767 2.47 -12.11 -29.42
N PRO A 768 3.62 -11.42 -29.52
CA PRO A 768 4.01 -10.41 -28.55
C PRO A 768 3.20 -9.13 -28.68
N VAL A 769 2.81 -8.57 -27.53
CA VAL A 769 2.26 -7.23 -27.40
C VAL A 769 3.40 -6.28 -27.10
N CYS A 770 3.60 -5.28 -27.96
CA CYS A 770 4.71 -4.33 -27.89
C CYS A 770 4.23 -2.93 -27.52
N LEU A 771 4.97 -2.25 -26.67
CA LEU A 771 4.68 -0.90 -26.20
C LEU A 771 5.97 -0.14 -25.86
N SER A 772 5.88 1.19 -25.90
CA SER A 772 7.00 2.09 -25.59
C SER A 772 6.65 2.93 -24.37
N LEU A 773 7.46 2.83 -23.32
CA LEU A 773 7.29 3.57 -22.08
C LEU A 773 8.29 4.70 -22.01
N PHE A 774 7.83 5.89 -21.66
CA PHE A 774 8.68 7.07 -21.52
C PHE A 774 8.79 7.49 -20.06
N SER A 775 9.99 7.83 -19.65
CA SER A 775 10.24 8.43 -18.34
C SER A 775 11.26 9.57 -18.43
N ASP A 776 11.08 10.60 -17.62
CA ASP A 776 11.90 11.80 -17.61
C ASP A 776 12.63 11.97 -16.27
N LEU A 777 13.88 12.44 -16.35
CA LEU A 777 14.76 12.66 -15.21
C LEU A 777 14.21 13.78 -14.32
N THR A 778 13.90 13.45 -13.07
CA THR A 778 13.41 14.38 -12.04
C THR A 778 14.45 14.61 -10.94
N TYR A 779 15.21 13.58 -10.59
CA TYR A 779 16.23 13.64 -9.53
C TYR A 779 17.59 13.16 -10.03
N TYR A 780 18.66 13.82 -9.61
CA TYR A 780 20.02 13.46 -10.00
C TYR A 780 20.54 12.27 -9.20
N VAL A 781 20.50 11.11 -9.85
CA VAL A 781 21.01 9.83 -9.34
C VAL A 781 22.04 9.26 -10.30
N ALA A 782 23.10 8.70 -9.76
CA ALA A 782 24.19 8.04 -10.47
C ALA A 782 24.43 6.64 -9.89
N ASP A 783 25.10 5.78 -10.66
CA ASP A 783 25.29 4.36 -10.34
C ASP A 783 23.97 3.65 -10.01
N GLN A 784 22.92 4.00 -10.76
CA GLN A 784 21.57 3.45 -10.62
C GLN A 784 21.61 1.93 -10.65
N LYS A 785 20.95 1.29 -9.68
CA LYS A 785 20.72 -0.15 -9.70
C LYS A 785 19.67 -0.47 -10.77
N PRO A 786 19.61 -1.72 -11.26
CA PRO A 786 18.60 -2.11 -12.23
C PRO A 786 17.18 -1.82 -11.72
N ALA A 787 16.34 -1.29 -12.61
CA ALA A 787 14.89 -1.20 -12.41
C ALA A 787 14.25 -2.57 -12.67
N GLN A 788 13.16 -2.87 -11.95
CA GLN A 788 12.54 -4.19 -11.98
C GLN A 788 11.30 -4.19 -12.88
N ILE A 789 11.08 -5.33 -13.55
CA ILE A 789 9.92 -5.67 -14.35
C ILE A 789 9.40 -7.00 -13.84
N VAL A 790 8.16 -7.02 -13.38
CA VAL A 790 7.45 -8.24 -12.99
C VAL A 790 6.23 -8.37 -13.87
N LEU A 791 6.19 -9.39 -14.73
CA LEU A 791 5.00 -9.74 -15.50
C LEU A 791 4.44 -11.03 -14.93
N PHE A 792 3.18 -11.01 -14.52
CA PHE A 792 2.52 -12.19 -13.96
C PHE A 792 1.12 -12.33 -14.52
N ASP A 793 0.64 -13.57 -14.57
CA ASP A 793 -0.78 -13.82 -14.75
C ASP A 793 -1.52 -13.32 -13.50
N TYR A 794 -2.45 -12.39 -13.67
CA TYR A 794 -3.14 -11.73 -12.56
C TYR A 794 -3.91 -12.72 -11.69
N TYR A 795 -4.34 -13.83 -12.29
CA TYR A 795 -5.19 -14.83 -11.69
C TYR A 795 -4.43 -16.07 -11.24
N ASN A 796 -3.25 -16.30 -11.82
CA ASN A 796 -2.29 -17.30 -11.37
C ASN A 796 -0.89 -16.66 -11.21
N PRO A 797 -0.64 -15.89 -10.13
CA PRO A 797 0.61 -15.13 -9.97
C PRO A 797 1.90 -15.99 -9.89
N GLU A 798 1.77 -17.31 -9.76
CA GLU A 798 2.91 -18.23 -9.89
C GLU A 798 3.44 -18.29 -11.33
N GLU A 799 2.55 -18.09 -12.30
CA GLU A 799 2.95 -17.86 -13.67
C GLU A 799 3.46 -16.43 -13.79
N GLN A 800 4.77 -16.27 -13.64
CA GLN A 800 5.38 -14.96 -13.70
C GLN A 800 6.79 -15.01 -14.28
N MET A 801 7.18 -13.86 -14.79
CA MET A 801 8.51 -13.50 -15.17
C MET A 801 8.98 -12.37 -14.28
N LYS A 802 10.23 -12.45 -13.87
CA LYS A 802 10.93 -11.34 -13.27
C LYS A 802 12.14 -11.03 -14.12
N SER A 803 12.34 -9.76 -14.38
CA SER A 803 13.35 -9.26 -15.29
C SER A 803 13.75 -7.87 -14.81
N SER A 804 14.97 -7.45 -15.11
CA SER A 804 15.43 -6.11 -14.77
C SER A 804 16.02 -5.45 -15.99
N TYR A 805 16.01 -4.12 -16.01
CA TYR A 805 16.67 -3.32 -17.04
C TYR A 805 17.53 -2.23 -16.39
N SER A 806 18.59 -1.84 -17.09
CA SER A 806 19.53 -0.83 -16.62
C SER A 806 19.95 0.06 -17.77
N SER A 807 20.37 1.29 -17.45
CA SER A 807 21.07 2.14 -18.41
C SER A 807 22.35 1.46 -18.90
N ARG A 808 22.70 1.65 -20.18
CA ARG A 808 23.95 1.10 -20.77
C ARG A 808 25.17 1.92 -20.36
N GLN A 809 24.97 3.19 -20.03
CA GLN A 809 26.03 4.10 -19.59
C GLN A 809 25.79 4.49 -18.13
N SER A 810 26.69 4.09 -17.22
CA SER A 810 26.71 4.68 -15.88
C SER A 810 27.29 6.08 -16.00
N ARG A 811 26.48 7.09 -15.68
CA ARG A 811 26.93 8.48 -15.60
C ARG A 811 27.46 8.75 -14.21
N SER A 812 28.58 9.45 -14.12
CA SER A 812 29.04 9.92 -12.83
C SER A 812 28.09 11.00 -12.30
N LEU A 813 27.96 11.12 -10.98
CA LEU A 813 27.14 12.18 -10.39
C LEU A 813 27.65 13.58 -10.78
N SER A 814 28.96 13.71 -11.04
CA SER A 814 29.57 14.94 -11.55
C SER A 814 29.14 15.31 -12.97
N ASP A 815 28.85 14.33 -13.82
CA ASP A 815 28.37 14.59 -15.18
C ASP A 815 26.89 14.97 -15.16
N THR A 816 26.10 14.25 -14.35
CA THR A 816 24.65 14.46 -14.24
C THR A 816 24.30 15.76 -13.51
N CYS A 817 25.13 16.19 -12.56
CA CYS A 817 24.94 17.43 -11.83
C CYS A 817 26.26 18.23 -11.66
N PRO A 818 26.65 19.02 -12.67
CA PRO A 818 27.85 19.86 -12.60
C PRO A 818 27.81 20.87 -11.44
N ASN A 819 26.62 21.38 -11.12
CA ASN A 819 26.38 22.38 -10.09
C ASN A 819 26.29 21.77 -8.67
N CYS A 820 26.36 20.45 -8.52
CA CYS A 820 26.32 19.79 -7.22
C CYS A 820 27.62 19.93 -6.42
N TRP A 821 28.69 20.39 -7.09
CA TRP A 821 30.01 20.55 -6.52
C TRP A 821 30.33 22.04 -6.43
N SER A 822 30.87 22.48 -5.30
CA SER A 822 31.30 23.87 -5.12
C SER A 822 32.42 24.21 -6.12
N THR A 823 32.22 25.27 -6.89
CA THR A 823 33.27 25.92 -7.66
C THR A 823 34.19 26.69 -6.71
N GLY A 824 35.25 26.05 -6.22
CA GLY A 824 36.31 26.73 -5.47
C GLY A 824 36.56 26.17 -4.06
N GLU A 825 37.29 25.06 -3.98
CA GLU A 825 38.16 24.84 -2.84
C GLU A 825 39.45 25.63 -3.08
N SER A 826 39.44 26.93 -2.75
CA SER A 826 40.68 27.62 -2.41
C SER A 826 40.80 27.60 -0.90
N HIS A 827 41.65 26.69 -0.41
CA HIS A 827 42.11 26.70 0.98
C HIS A 827 42.72 28.07 1.31
N SER A 828 41.96 28.93 1.97
CA SER A 828 42.49 30.11 2.64
C SER A 828 42.36 29.88 4.14
N PRO A 829 43.46 29.71 4.90
CA PRO A 829 43.37 29.66 6.35
C PRO A 829 43.00 31.05 6.87
N LEU A 830 41.94 31.13 7.68
CA LEU A 830 41.64 32.32 8.48
C LEU A 830 42.84 32.65 9.40
N PRO A 831 43.13 33.93 9.64
CA PRO A 831 44.37 34.37 10.28
C PRO A 831 44.42 33.94 11.76
N ARG A 832 45.47 33.21 12.14
CA ARG A 832 45.80 32.91 13.54
C ARG A 832 46.21 34.21 14.25
N GLY A 833 45.56 34.49 15.38
CA GLY A 833 45.95 35.57 16.28
C GLY A 833 47.39 35.38 16.78
N HIS A 834 48.20 36.44 16.68
CA HIS A 834 49.54 36.49 17.24
C HIS A 834 49.50 36.49 18.77
N SER A 835 50.00 35.42 19.39
CA SER A 835 50.53 35.47 20.75
C SER A 835 52.05 35.60 20.67
N SER A 836 52.58 36.78 20.99
CA SER A 836 54.00 37.05 21.07
C SER A 836 54.58 36.56 22.40
N SER A 837 55.50 35.59 22.35
CA SER A 837 56.51 35.39 23.40
C SER A 837 57.82 34.98 22.75
N THR A 838 58.72 35.95 22.57
CA THR A 838 60.06 35.77 22.01
C THR A 838 61.07 35.71 23.15
N THR A 839 61.83 34.62 23.24
CA THR A 839 63.10 34.56 23.96
C THR A 839 64.14 34.05 22.97
N PRO A 840 65.23 34.79 22.66
CA PRO A 840 66.26 34.30 21.75
C PRO A 840 67.39 33.63 22.53
N THR A 841 67.67 32.38 22.21
CA THR A 841 68.94 31.71 22.53
C THR A 841 69.90 31.90 21.37
N LEU A 842 71.00 32.62 21.66
CA LEU A 842 72.23 32.65 20.87
C LEU A 842 72.96 31.30 20.98
N GLN A 843 73.51 30.81 19.87
CA GLN A 843 74.74 30.02 19.87
C GLN A 843 75.50 30.22 18.55
N GLU A 844 76.83 30.16 18.69
CA GLU A 844 77.91 30.52 17.77
C GLU A 844 77.87 29.93 16.36
#